data_AF-A0A7M3YK31-F1
#
_entry.id   AF-A0A7M3YK31-F1
#
_cell.length_a   1.000
_cell.length_b   1.000
_cell.length_c   1.000
_cell.angle_alpha   90.00
_cell.angle_beta   90.00
_cell.angle_gamma   90.00
#
_symmetry.space_group_name_H-M   'P 1'
#
loop_
_entity.id
_entity.type
_entity.pdbx_description
1 polymer ?
#
loop_
_entity_poly.entity_id
_entity_poly.type
_entity_poly.pdbx_seq_one_letter_code
_entity_poly.pdbx_strand_id
1 'polypeptide(L)'
;MSMKTRAFLVKDIDPEVLRRLMGTRSLATEMTSEQLHKYYSDKAPVPTSPESLFELMQHGGGLDRKFNNPLYREKLDGIELEVIRSWVEELCQSGKITKINGTGEAEIDGKWFNPFMAEIHGTLACLATSDSSSIVDLRDYDTKDMSFEIATEFDGTTPTKWKTIPVGDPHEALRVKILELLGSEGPKTTEILHQRLPFSEKSVDRIVHELETRNVISVGFFTQTDDAELILKVDEHRITGGEEEIVEYRWIQNLVLDKSFKKYADVFEAFNEHVLVQKQQELLYRIEDFRFKDWKDLQLDSDVVSGRLLHNRMGYTTKNNIPMLLGLKPEPWIGAMEEEVLSKLHTDENITRQELVQDFPKGEEHRQLERDVKNAISNLDRQMLFVKQFEEVIGRRRRLSLFHKVHGVYKPMDFEDAIEEVVRRMGPVKASTLRFYVSRNYEDLLVALHNLETSGRISKVTALVPDTEDFYCTPAEVEMLRVPRREDRTIRILTQSDPYVSRFIWEVRSALDRGWYLPVFKGVDPVGKVLMFRVNDYLEIKDMHVPTAYFEEFCDAFLVLLENHADQLVDVAVLTNVNSEPISELSTPMRVGLERIGFKQVGERMIRGGVVDPQPREIAERALFHQHHLHQETRHENETLALRKIKEIRDDFALRGRCEVFRTNLKSMASANRLHKGVNMRGHQVWAPYEYFETLLTIRGIPPEDDLVDIIEFFSSQTDPNIFKERHALTQSEFRKLVQPLIRTGHIVEDFRGGFRAVHPRTDQDPVHLRREYLRNLVSDYPVITIKQLLRLSGTPFKPEELKAVLNEFEEDGTLVKGFLIENLHQVCWGRKELLETAKSINPIRDFVLPPTDPIAPYFGDVLKERFGFGSAYLVFKNAEPVAAFKANTRNKTIDVTDYEGSEKGWRVVKEFAWEHQMPLHTELRIGGKKIQ
;
A
#
# COMPACT_ATOMS: atom_id res chain seq x y z
N MET A 1 -15.54 -35.04 1.82
CA MET A 1 -15.87 -36.21 0.97
C MET A 1 -15.44 -35.86 -0.44
N SER A 2 -14.54 -36.62 -1.06
CA SER A 2 -14.18 -36.41 -2.48
C SER A 2 -15.37 -36.79 -3.37
N MET A 3 -15.50 -36.22 -4.59
CA MET A 3 -16.59 -36.66 -5.47
C MET A 3 -16.44 -38.12 -5.90
N LYS A 4 -15.26 -38.74 -5.78
CA LYS A 4 -15.10 -40.20 -5.96
C LYS A 4 -16.02 -40.98 -5.00
N THR A 5 -16.03 -40.63 -3.71
CA THR A 5 -16.98 -41.23 -2.74
C THR A 5 -18.44 -40.92 -3.08
N ARG A 6 -18.74 -39.72 -3.60
CA ARG A 6 -20.10 -39.37 -4.06
C ARG A 6 -20.51 -40.14 -5.32
N ALA A 7 -19.61 -40.34 -6.28
CA ALA A 7 -19.86 -41.06 -7.52
C ALA A 7 -20.18 -42.54 -7.24
N PHE A 8 -19.40 -43.19 -6.36
CA PHE A 8 -19.71 -44.55 -5.91
C PHE A 8 -21.05 -44.61 -5.16
N LEU A 9 -21.35 -43.64 -4.28
CA LEU A 9 -22.66 -43.54 -3.62
C LEU A 9 -23.81 -43.33 -4.62
N VAL A 10 -23.58 -42.62 -5.73
CA VAL A 10 -24.57 -42.41 -6.81
C VAL A 10 -24.75 -43.68 -7.64
N LYS A 11 -23.68 -44.45 -7.93
CA LYS A 11 -23.75 -45.73 -8.65
C LYS A 11 -24.64 -46.76 -7.94
N ASP A 12 -24.67 -46.72 -6.60
CA ASP A 12 -25.46 -47.64 -5.77
C ASP A 12 -26.93 -47.22 -5.55
N ILE A 13 -27.35 -46.04 -6.05
CA ILE A 13 -28.73 -45.56 -5.94
C ILE A 13 -29.51 -45.91 -7.21
N ASP A 14 -30.76 -46.37 -7.05
CA ASP A 14 -31.66 -46.69 -8.16
C ASP A 14 -31.77 -45.51 -9.16
N PRO A 15 -31.52 -45.73 -10.47
CA PRO A 15 -31.57 -44.70 -11.51
C PRO A 15 -32.91 -43.93 -11.55
N GLU A 16 -34.02 -44.57 -11.20
CA GLU A 16 -35.36 -43.97 -11.18
C GLU A 16 -35.56 -43.05 -9.97
N VAL A 17 -34.85 -43.31 -8.87
CA VAL A 17 -34.79 -42.44 -7.67
C VAL A 17 -33.90 -41.23 -7.92
N LEU A 18 -32.74 -41.42 -8.57
CA LEU A 18 -31.85 -40.34 -9.01
C LEU A 18 -32.52 -39.38 -9.99
N ARG A 19 -33.34 -39.91 -10.91
CA ARG A 19 -34.16 -39.13 -11.85
C ARG A 19 -35.12 -38.17 -11.14
N ARG A 20 -35.73 -38.63 -10.05
CA ARG A 20 -36.72 -37.85 -9.27
C ARG A 20 -36.06 -36.79 -8.38
N LEU A 21 -34.83 -37.02 -7.91
CA LEU A 21 -34.12 -36.11 -7.01
C LEU A 21 -33.28 -35.05 -7.75
N MET A 22 -32.66 -35.39 -8.89
CA MET A 22 -31.69 -34.51 -9.57
C MET A 22 -32.08 -34.11 -11.01
N GLY A 23 -33.26 -34.53 -11.50
CA GLY A 23 -33.74 -34.22 -12.85
C GLY A 23 -33.05 -35.02 -13.95
N THR A 24 -33.38 -34.77 -15.22
CA THR A 24 -32.90 -35.53 -16.39
C THR A 24 -31.39 -35.41 -16.67
N ARG A 25 -30.68 -34.44 -16.07
CA ARG A 25 -29.23 -34.25 -16.26
C ARG A 25 -28.36 -35.29 -15.55
N SER A 26 -28.88 -35.99 -14.54
CA SER A 26 -28.13 -37.03 -13.81
C SER A 26 -28.17 -38.42 -14.47
N LEU A 27 -28.94 -38.59 -15.54
CA LEU A 27 -29.12 -39.85 -16.27
C LEU A 27 -28.35 -39.93 -17.60
N ALA A 28 -27.45 -38.97 -17.86
CA ALA A 28 -26.70 -38.90 -19.12
C ALA A 28 -25.31 -39.56 -19.06
N THR A 29 -25.12 -40.57 -18.21
CA THR A 29 -23.87 -41.35 -18.10
C THR A 29 -24.02 -42.77 -18.67
N GLU A 30 -24.52 -42.86 -19.90
CA GLU A 30 -24.40 -44.07 -20.71
C GLU A 30 -23.93 -43.63 -22.11
N MET A 31 -22.66 -43.21 -22.21
CA MET A 31 -22.06 -42.89 -23.50
C MET A 31 -21.52 -44.17 -24.13
N THR A 32 -21.91 -44.44 -25.37
CA THR A 32 -21.37 -45.59 -26.10
C THR A 32 -19.90 -45.33 -26.49
N SER A 33 -19.07 -46.36 -26.49
CA SER A 33 -17.66 -46.24 -26.90
C SER A 33 -17.50 -45.64 -28.31
N GLU A 34 -18.46 -45.87 -29.20
CA GLU A 34 -18.49 -45.29 -30.56
C GLU A 34 -18.70 -43.77 -30.54
N GLN A 35 -19.60 -43.25 -29.69
CA GLN A 35 -19.85 -41.81 -29.56
C GLN A 35 -18.61 -41.08 -29.02
N LEU A 36 -17.96 -41.64 -28.01
CA LEU A 36 -16.73 -41.09 -27.44
C LEU A 36 -15.59 -41.13 -28.45
N HIS A 37 -15.37 -42.27 -29.10
CA HIS A 37 -14.33 -42.41 -30.13
C HIS A 37 -14.54 -41.42 -31.27
N LYS A 38 -15.78 -41.25 -31.73
CA LYS A 38 -16.12 -40.28 -32.76
C LYS A 38 -15.87 -38.84 -32.30
N TYR A 39 -16.30 -38.46 -31.10
CA TYR A 39 -16.10 -37.11 -30.56
C TYR A 39 -14.62 -36.71 -30.50
N TYR A 40 -13.77 -37.53 -29.88
CA TYR A 40 -12.34 -37.24 -29.77
C TYR A 40 -11.61 -37.33 -31.12
N SER A 41 -12.06 -38.21 -32.03
CA SER A 41 -11.53 -38.25 -33.39
C SER A 41 -11.92 -37.00 -34.20
N ASP A 42 -13.14 -36.48 -34.05
CA ASP A 42 -13.61 -35.28 -34.75
C ASP A 42 -12.96 -34.00 -34.20
N LYS A 43 -12.52 -34.00 -32.93
CA LYS A 43 -11.80 -32.89 -32.28
C LYS A 43 -10.43 -32.60 -32.94
N ALA A 44 -9.87 -33.57 -33.67
CA ALA A 44 -8.59 -33.47 -34.37
C ALA A 44 -8.78 -33.73 -35.88
N PRO A 45 -8.85 -32.67 -36.71
CA PRO A 45 -9.04 -32.82 -38.15
C PRO A 45 -7.81 -33.45 -38.84
N VAL A 46 -8.03 -34.09 -40.00
CA VAL A 46 -6.93 -34.60 -40.84
C VAL A 46 -6.18 -33.41 -41.44
N PRO A 47 -4.84 -33.31 -41.24
CA PRO A 47 -4.08 -32.16 -41.70
C PRO A 47 -3.92 -32.18 -43.22
N THR A 48 -4.11 -31.02 -43.85
CA THR A 48 -3.98 -30.80 -45.31
C THR A 48 -2.98 -29.70 -45.67
N SER A 49 -2.45 -29.00 -44.66
CA SER A 49 -1.57 -27.82 -44.76
C SER A 49 -0.69 -27.72 -43.50
N PRO A 50 0.41 -26.93 -43.53
CA PRO A 50 1.22 -26.62 -42.35
C PRO A 50 0.38 -26.10 -41.19
N GLU A 51 -0.55 -25.18 -41.45
CA GLU A 51 -1.47 -24.62 -40.44
C GLU A 51 -2.30 -25.70 -39.78
N SER A 52 -2.92 -26.59 -40.56
CA SER A 52 -3.73 -27.68 -40.00
C SER A 52 -2.90 -28.76 -39.29
N LEU A 53 -1.63 -28.96 -39.68
CA LEU A 53 -0.70 -29.80 -38.91
C LEU A 53 -0.40 -29.17 -37.55
N PHE A 54 -0.19 -27.86 -37.53
CA PHE A 54 0.01 -27.12 -36.29
C PHE A 54 -1.21 -27.16 -35.38
N GLU A 55 -2.43 -26.99 -35.92
CA GLU A 55 -3.68 -27.18 -35.18
C GLU A 55 -3.79 -28.61 -34.63
N LEU A 56 -3.48 -29.64 -35.44
CA LEU A 56 -3.45 -31.03 -34.98
C LEU A 56 -2.52 -31.18 -33.77
N MET A 57 -1.29 -30.65 -33.84
CA MET A 57 -0.30 -30.67 -32.75
C MET A 57 -0.74 -29.91 -31.49
N GLN A 58 -1.73 -29.01 -31.58
CA GLN A 58 -2.30 -28.35 -30.40
C GLN A 58 -3.30 -29.26 -29.65
N HIS A 59 -3.83 -30.30 -30.30
CA HIS A 59 -4.85 -31.19 -29.74
C HIS A 59 -4.30 -32.43 -29.00
N GLY A 60 -2.97 -32.64 -28.93
CA GLY A 60 -2.41 -33.79 -28.19
C GLY A 60 -0.97 -34.20 -28.51
N GLY A 61 0.01 -33.60 -27.83
CA GLY A 61 1.40 -34.01 -27.87
C GLY A 61 2.18 -33.63 -29.14
N GLY A 62 3.50 -33.73 -29.05
CA GLY A 62 4.43 -33.40 -30.13
C GLY A 62 4.63 -34.51 -31.16
N LEU A 63 5.32 -34.21 -32.25
CA LEU A 63 5.79 -35.24 -33.21
C LEU A 63 7.14 -35.81 -32.75
N ASP A 64 7.37 -37.09 -32.98
CA ASP A 64 8.65 -37.72 -32.72
C ASP A 64 9.74 -37.28 -33.73
N ARG A 65 10.97 -37.77 -33.52
CA ARG A 65 12.12 -37.47 -34.41
C ARG A 65 11.89 -37.91 -35.87
N LYS A 66 10.93 -38.81 -36.11
CA LYS A 66 10.56 -39.37 -37.41
C LYS A 66 9.22 -38.82 -37.91
N PHE A 67 8.73 -37.73 -37.32
CA PHE A 67 7.48 -37.05 -37.67
C PHE A 67 6.20 -37.90 -37.44
N ASN A 68 6.23 -38.83 -36.47
CA ASN A 68 5.08 -39.63 -36.07
C ASN A 68 4.58 -39.28 -34.66
N ASN A 69 3.32 -39.60 -34.37
CA ASN A 69 2.78 -39.60 -33.01
C ASN A 69 1.72 -40.72 -32.92
N PRO A 70 1.73 -41.59 -31.88
CA PRO A 70 0.73 -42.64 -31.70
C PRO A 70 -0.73 -42.13 -31.74
N LEU A 71 -0.99 -40.93 -31.21
CA LEU A 71 -2.32 -40.31 -31.19
C LEU A 71 -2.82 -39.93 -32.58
N TYR A 72 -1.90 -39.52 -33.45
CA TYR A 72 -2.22 -39.02 -34.79
C TYR A 72 -2.03 -40.08 -35.87
N ARG A 73 -1.72 -41.33 -35.49
CA ARG A 73 -1.32 -42.37 -36.44
C ARG A 73 -2.35 -42.57 -37.56
N GLU A 74 -3.63 -42.61 -37.20
CA GLU A 74 -4.74 -42.74 -38.17
C GLU A 74 -4.95 -41.48 -39.01
N LYS A 75 -4.62 -40.30 -38.50
CA LYS A 75 -4.79 -39.01 -39.18
C LYS A 75 -3.66 -38.70 -40.14
N LEU A 76 -2.45 -39.19 -39.85
CA LEU A 76 -1.26 -39.05 -40.69
C LEU A 76 -1.14 -40.20 -41.70
N ASP A 77 -1.97 -41.24 -41.58
CA ASP A 77 -1.98 -42.37 -42.51
C ASP A 77 -2.36 -41.91 -43.92
N GLY A 78 -1.56 -42.30 -44.91
CA GLY A 78 -1.73 -41.89 -46.32
C GLY A 78 -1.10 -40.55 -46.73
N ILE A 79 -0.48 -39.79 -45.80
CA ILE A 79 0.28 -38.57 -46.15
C ILE A 79 1.77 -38.95 -46.36
N GLU A 80 2.37 -38.51 -47.48
CA GLU A 80 3.79 -38.77 -47.74
C GLU A 80 4.70 -38.08 -46.72
N LEU A 81 5.70 -38.81 -46.23
CA LEU A 81 6.66 -38.34 -45.21
C LEU A 81 7.44 -37.08 -45.63
N GLU A 82 7.70 -36.92 -46.93
CA GLU A 82 8.33 -35.71 -47.50
C GLU A 82 7.43 -34.49 -47.36
N VAL A 83 6.11 -34.65 -47.51
CA VAL A 83 5.13 -33.56 -47.34
C VAL A 83 5.09 -33.13 -45.88
N ILE A 84 5.02 -34.08 -44.94
CA ILE A 84 5.06 -33.76 -43.50
C ILE A 84 6.37 -33.06 -43.13
N ARG A 85 7.51 -33.51 -43.67
CA ARG A 85 8.80 -32.83 -43.48
C ARG A 85 8.77 -31.39 -43.98
N SER A 86 8.20 -31.13 -45.16
CA SER A 86 8.08 -29.78 -45.70
C SER A 86 7.22 -28.86 -44.82
N TRP A 87 6.13 -29.38 -44.27
CA TRP A 87 5.28 -28.64 -43.33
C TRP A 87 6.02 -28.33 -42.03
N VAL A 88 6.76 -29.30 -41.48
CA VAL A 88 7.56 -29.09 -40.26
C VAL A 88 8.66 -28.05 -40.49
N GLU A 89 9.28 -28.05 -41.67
CA GLU A 89 10.29 -27.04 -42.05
C GLU A 89 9.69 -25.62 -42.12
N GLU A 90 8.52 -25.46 -42.71
CA GLU A 90 7.82 -24.16 -42.75
C GLU A 90 7.40 -23.70 -41.33
N LEU A 91 6.88 -24.62 -40.52
CA LEU A 91 6.46 -24.33 -39.16
C LEU A 91 7.64 -23.98 -38.23
N CYS A 92 8.80 -24.61 -38.39
CA CYS A 92 9.97 -24.28 -37.57
C CYS A 92 10.63 -22.97 -38.01
N GLN A 93 10.69 -22.69 -39.32
CA GLN A 93 11.20 -21.41 -39.85
C GLN A 93 10.31 -20.23 -39.46
N SER A 94 8.99 -20.44 -39.36
CA SER A 94 8.05 -19.44 -38.83
C SER A 94 8.01 -19.38 -37.30
N GLY A 95 8.78 -20.21 -36.59
CA GLY A 95 8.85 -20.25 -35.12
C GLY A 95 7.62 -20.83 -34.43
N LYS A 96 6.68 -21.45 -35.16
CA LYS A 96 5.47 -22.07 -34.60
C LYS A 96 5.76 -23.39 -33.87
N ILE A 97 6.83 -24.10 -34.24
CA ILE A 97 7.29 -25.33 -33.57
C ILE A 97 8.80 -25.32 -33.34
N THR A 98 9.26 -26.13 -32.37
CA THR A 98 10.67 -26.25 -31.99
C THR A 98 11.01 -27.67 -31.49
N LYS A 99 12.29 -27.94 -31.29
CA LYS A 99 12.82 -29.16 -30.66
C LYS A 99 13.35 -28.87 -29.27
N ILE A 100 13.25 -29.87 -28.41
CA ILE A 100 13.84 -29.90 -27.06
C ILE A 100 15.04 -30.83 -27.00
N ASN A 101 15.98 -30.55 -26.11
CA ASN A 101 17.15 -31.39 -25.85
C ASN A 101 17.67 -31.20 -24.42
N GLY A 102 18.51 -32.11 -23.94
CA GLY A 102 19.17 -31.98 -22.64
C GLY A 102 18.23 -32.13 -21.45
N THR A 103 17.07 -32.78 -21.60
CA THR A 103 16.14 -33.00 -20.49
C THR A 103 16.50 -34.20 -19.63
N GLY A 104 17.42 -35.05 -20.09
CA GLY A 104 17.81 -36.31 -19.45
C GLY A 104 16.91 -37.51 -19.82
N GLU A 105 15.85 -37.28 -20.60
CA GLU A 105 14.88 -38.30 -21.02
C GLU A 105 14.93 -38.48 -22.54
N ALA A 106 15.46 -39.63 -22.99
CA ALA A 106 15.74 -39.86 -24.42
C ALA A 106 14.46 -39.90 -25.29
N GLU A 107 13.32 -40.25 -24.70
CA GLU A 107 12.02 -40.25 -25.37
C GLU A 107 11.47 -38.85 -25.63
N ILE A 108 11.95 -37.84 -24.90
CA ILE A 108 11.50 -36.45 -24.98
C ILE A 108 12.48 -35.63 -25.82
N ASP A 109 13.78 -35.85 -25.65
CA ASP A 109 14.82 -35.19 -26.43
C ASP A 109 14.64 -35.42 -27.94
N GLY A 110 14.72 -34.35 -28.72
CA GLY A 110 14.59 -34.33 -30.18
C GLY A 110 13.16 -34.40 -30.73
N LYS A 111 12.13 -34.46 -29.88
CA LYS A 111 10.72 -34.34 -30.29
C LYS A 111 10.37 -32.91 -30.68
N TRP A 112 9.39 -32.76 -31.57
CA TRP A 112 8.84 -31.50 -32.05
C TRP A 112 7.61 -31.11 -31.25
N PHE A 113 7.61 -29.90 -30.71
CA PHE A 113 6.46 -29.33 -30.00
C PHE A 113 6.23 -27.89 -30.45
N ASN A 114 5.04 -27.35 -30.20
CA ASN A 114 4.92 -25.91 -30.12
C ASN A 114 5.78 -25.38 -28.94
N PRO A 115 6.28 -24.13 -28.96
CA PRO A 115 7.18 -23.62 -27.93
C PRO A 115 6.65 -23.74 -26.50
N PHE A 116 5.36 -23.55 -26.28
CA PHE A 116 4.77 -23.66 -24.94
C PHE A 116 4.79 -25.10 -24.42
N MET A 117 4.34 -26.06 -25.24
CA MET A 117 4.38 -27.48 -24.89
C MET A 117 5.81 -28.01 -24.77
N ALA A 118 6.75 -27.46 -25.53
CA ALA A 118 8.18 -27.73 -25.36
C ALA A 118 8.64 -27.38 -23.94
N GLU A 119 8.22 -26.24 -23.40
CA GLU A 119 8.53 -25.83 -22.02
C GLU A 119 7.90 -26.76 -20.97
N ILE A 120 6.62 -27.12 -21.15
CA ILE A 120 5.89 -28.03 -20.25
C ILE A 120 6.54 -29.40 -20.23
N HIS A 121 6.79 -29.99 -21.40
CA HIS A 121 7.40 -31.31 -21.51
C HIS A 121 8.87 -31.33 -21.06
N GLY A 122 9.65 -30.30 -21.38
CA GLY A 122 11.03 -30.16 -20.91
C GLY A 122 11.09 -30.08 -19.38
N THR A 123 10.20 -29.28 -18.78
CA THR A 123 10.06 -29.15 -17.33
C THR A 123 9.76 -30.49 -16.66
N LEU A 124 8.72 -31.19 -17.13
CA LEU A 124 8.31 -32.47 -16.54
C LEU A 124 9.37 -33.56 -16.73
N ALA A 125 10.08 -33.57 -17.87
CA ALA A 125 11.15 -34.53 -18.12
C ALA A 125 12.34 -34.31 -17.17
N CYS A 126 12.79 -33.07 -16.99
CA CYS A 126 13.85 -32.77 -16.01
C CYS A 126 13.43 -33.18 -14.60
N LEU A 127 12.17 -32.90 -14.21
CA LEU A 127 11.65 -33.28 -12.89
C LEU A 127 11.56 -34.80 -12.70
N ALA A 128 11.14 -35.55 -13.73
CA ALA A 128 11.05 -37.00 -13.70
C ALA A 128 12.42 -37.67 -13.49
N THR A 129 13.48 -37.07 -14.04
CA THR A 129 14.86 -37.56 -13.86
C THR A 129 15.48 -37.18 -12.50
N SER A 130 14.87 -36.23 -11.79
CA SER A 130 15.26 -35.84 -10.43
C SER A 130 14.55 -36.69 -9.37
N ASP A 131 15.01 -36.69 -8.11
CA ASP A 131 14.48 -37.49 -6.99
C ASP A 131 13.09 -37.00 -6.48
N SER A 132 12.25 -36.50 -7.40
CA SER A 132 10.94 -35.86 -7.15
C SER A 132 9.82 -36.85 -6.80
N SER A 133 10.06 -38.16 -6.93
CA SER A 133 9.10 -39.23 -6.64
C SER A 133 8.61 -39.26 -5.17
N SER A 134 9.36 -38.65 -4.25
CA SER A 134 9.02 -38.56 -2.83
C SER A 134 8.13 -37.36 -2.47
N ILE A 135 7.93 -36.42 -3.40
CA ILE A 135 7.31 -35.13 -3.13
C ILE A 135 5.79 -35.23 -3.32
N VAL A 136 5.05 -34.58 -2.41
CA VAL A 136 3.58 -34.55 -2.39
C VAL A 136 3.03 -33.25 -2.97
N ASP A 137 3.72 -32.12 -2.77
CA ASP A 137 3.41 -30.85 -3.42
C ASP A 137 4.61 -30.40 -4.25
N LEU A 138 4.44 -30.34 -5.57
CA LEU A 138 5.48 -29.88 -6.48
C LEU A 138 5.89 -28.42 -6.24
N ARG A 139 5.06 -27.62 -5.54
CA ARG A 139 5.39 -26.24 -5.14
C ARG A 139 6.40 -26.15 -4.00
N ASP A 140 6.67 -27.26 -3.32
CA ASP A 140 7.68 -27.33 -2.26
C ASP A 140 9.07 -27.74 -2.80
N TYR A 141 9.15 -28.09 -4.09
CA TYR A 141 10.40 -28.50 -4.72
C TYR A 141 11.21 -27.32 -5.25
N ASP A 142 12.51 -27.32 -4.98
CA ASP A 142 13.44 -26.33 -5.50
C ASP A 142 13.93 -26.75 -6.91
N THR A 143 13.69 -25.90 -7.91
CA THR A 143 14.02 -26.15 -9.32
C THR A 143 15.13 -25.24 -9.86
N LYS A 144 15.76 -24.46 -8.98
CA LYS A 144 16.66 -23.36 -9.36
C LYS A 144 17.82 -23.75 -10.27
N ASP A 145 18.39 -24.94 -10.09
CA ASP A 145 19.56 -25.39 -10.83
C ASP A 145 19.21 -26.30 -12.02
N MET A 146 17.92 -26.44 -12.35
CA MET A 146 17.45 -27.30 -13.43
C MET A 146 17.21 -26.49 -14.70
N SER A 147 17.73 -26.98 -15.82
CA SER A 147 17.53 -26.37 -17.14
C SER A 147 17.57 -27.41 -18.25
N PHE A 148 17.04 -27.06 -19.41
CA PHE A 148 17.07 -27.85 -20.63
C PHE A 148 17.27 -26.92 -21.84
N GLU A 149 17.37 -27.46 -23.04
CA GLU A 149 17.64 -26.70 -24.26
C GLU A 149 16.46 -26.73 -25.23
N ILE A 150 16.19 -25.58 -25.87
CA ILE A 150 15.24 -25.46 -26.98
C ILE A 150 15.97 -24.95 -28.22
N ALA A 151 15.65 -25.51 -29.38
CA ALA A 151 16.20 -25.08 -30.66
C ALA A 151 15.64 -23.70 -31.09
N THR A 152 16.53 -22.82 -31.56
CA THR A 152 16.16 -21.44 -31.96
C THR A 152 16.41 -21.15 -33.43
N GLU A 153 17.38 -21.83 -34.04
CA GLU A 153 17.72 -21.70 -35.45
C GLU A 153 17.81 -23.10 -36.07
N PHE A 154 17.38 -23.22 -37.33
CA PHE A 154 17.29 -24.47 -38.06
C PHE A 154 17.89 -24.34 -39.47
N ASP A 155 18.54 -25.39 -39.95
CA ASP A 155 18.86 -25.63 -41.36
C ASP A 155 17.98 -26.80 -41.83
N GLY A 156 16.96 -26.47 -42.62
CA GLY A 156 15.81 -27.35 -42.88
C GLY A 156 15.13 -27.78 -41.58
N THR A 157 15.21 -29.06 -41.25
CA THR A 157 14.64 -29.64 -40.00
C THR A 157 15.69 -29.93 -38.91
N THR A 158 16.95 -29.54 -39.15
CA THR A 158 18.09 -29.79 -38.26
C THR A 158 18.41 -28.55 -37.43
N PRO A 159 18.41 -28.62 -36.09
CA PRO A 159 18.79 -27.49 -35.25
C PRO A 159 20.25 -27.09 -35.46
N THR A 160 20.52 -25.81 -35.69
CA THR A 160 21.88 -25.24 -35.76
C THR A 160 22.28 -24.53 -34.47
N LYS A 161 21.30 -24.06 -33.70
CA LYS A 161 21.52 -23.34 -32.45
C LYS A 161 20.50 -23.69 -31.38
N TRP A 162 21.01 -23.93 -30.18
CA TRP A 162 20.25 -24.26 -28.99
C TRP A 162 20.33 -23.10 -27.98
N LYS A 163 19.24 -22.88 -27.26
CA LYS A 163 19.14 -21.93 -26.17
C LYS A 163 18.80 -22.70 -24.89
N THR A 164 19.63 -22.56 -23.88
CA THR A 164 19.35 -23.07 -22.53
C THR A 164 18.24 -22.25 -21.88
N ILE A 165 17.25 -22.94 -21.32
CA ILE A 165 16.07 -22.36 -20.68
C ILE A 165 15.91 -23.03 -19.30
N PRO A 166 15.69 -22.25 -18.23
CA PRO A 166 15.42 -22.81 -16.91
C PRO A 166 14.12 -23.60 -16.92
N VAL A 167 14.02 -24.60 -16.05
CA VAL A 167 12.78 -25.35 -15.86
C VAL A 167 11.64 -24.40 -15.44
N GLY A 168 10.46 -24.60 -16.02
CA GLY A 168 9.26 -23.82 -15.73
C GLY A 168 8.62 -24.24 -14.41
N ASP A 169 7.41 -23.74 -14.17
CA ASP A 169 6.66 -24.06 -12.95
C ASP A 169 6.20 -25.53 -12.93
N PRO A 170 6.71 -26.37 -12.01
CA PRO A 170 6.38 -27.80 -11.95
C PRO A 170 4.90 -28.09 -11.78
N HIS A 171 4.23 -27.32 -10.92
CA HIS A 171 2.83 -27.48 -10.61
C HIS A 171 1.97 -27.15 -11.83
N GLU A 172 2.29 -26.05 -12.50
CA GLU A 172 1.61 -25.65 -13.74
C GLU A 172 1.82 -26.67 -14.86
N ALA A 173 3.06 -27.13 -15.03
CA ALA A 173 3.41 -28.08 -16.07
C ALA A 173 2.62 -29.39 -15.93
N LEU A 174 2.50 -29.94 -14.71
CA LEU A 174 1.76 -31.16 -14.47
C LEU A 174 0.24 -30.94 -14.64
N ARG A 175 -0.29 -29.77 -14.24
CA ARG A 175 -1.68 -29.39 -14.48
C ARG A 175 -2.01 -29.36 -15.97
N VAL A 176 -1.22 -28.64 -16.77
CA VAL A 176 -1.39 -28.55 -18.23
C VAL A 176 -1.31 -29.94 -18.86
N LYS A 177 -0.38 -30.79 -18.41
CA LYS A 177 -0.24 -32.15 -18.93
C LYS A 177 -1.46 -33.03 -18.66
N ILE A 178 -2.05 -32.94 -17.46
CA ILE A 178 -3.28 -33.68 -17.14
C ILE A 178 -4.45 -33.19 -18.01
N LEU A 179 -4.60 -31.87 -18.16
CA LEU A 179 -5.65 -31.29 -19.01
C LEU A 179 -5.49 -31.69 -20.48
N GLU A 180 -4.28 -31.69 -21.01
CA GLU A 180 -3.97 -32.14 -22.36
C GLU A 180 -4.31 -33.63 -22.55
N LEU A 181 -3.94 -34.49 -21.60
CA LEU A 181 -4.26 -35.92 -21.66
C LEU A 181 -5.76 -36.18 -21.66
N LEU A 182 -6.51 -35.50 -20.78
CA LEU A 182 -7.96 -35.64 -20.71
C LEU A 182 -8.66 -35.01 -21.92
N GLY A 183 -8.14 -33.89 -22.44
CA GLY A 183 -8.71 -33.21 -23.60
C GLY A 183 -8.49 -33.92 -24.93
N SER A 184 -7.45 -34.75 -25.03
CA SER A 184 -7.12 -35.54 -26.22
C SER A 184 -7.68 -36.96 -26.19
N GLU A 185 -7.68 -37.60 -25.02
CA GLU A 185 -8.01 -39.03 -24.88
C GLU A 185 -8.99 -39.36 -23.74
N GLY A 186 -9.71 -38.38 -23.21
CA GLY A 186 -10.70 -38.61 -22.15
C GLY A 186 -11.87 -39.50 -22.62
N PRO A 187 -12.71 -40.00 -21.71
CA PRO A 187 -12.51 -40.10 -20.26
C PRO A 187 -11.38 -41.09 -19.89
N LYS A 188 -10.69 -40.89 -18.75
CA LYS A 188 -9.61 -41.78 -18.25
C LYS A 188 -9.74 -42.06 -16.75
N THR A 189 -9.36 -43.26 -16.30
CA THR A 189 -9.23 -43.55 -14.85
C THR A 189 -7.97 -42.91 -14.26
N THR A 190 -7.99 -42.71 -12.94
CA THR A 190 -6.85 -42.18 -12.19
C THR A 190 -5.61 -43.09 -12.29
N GLU A 191 -5.82 -44.41 -12.33
CA GLU A 191 -4.77 -45.42 -12.51
C GLU A 191 -4.01 -45.25 -13.84
N ILE A 192 -4.71 -44.91 -14.92
CA ILE A 192 -4.08 -44.64 -16.23
C ILE A 192 -3.21 -43.36 -16.15
N LEU A 193 -3.67 -42.33 -15.44
CA LEU A 193 -2.87 -41.11 -15.24
C LEU A 193 -1.58 -41.42 -14.47
N HIS A 194 -1.65 -42.24 -13.42
CA HIS A 194 -0.46 -42.66 -12.66
C HIS A 194 0.52 -43.50 -13.49
N GLN A 195 0.02 -44.37 -14.38
CA GLN A 195 0.89 -45.18 -15.25
C GLN A 195 1.62 -44.34 -16.30
N ARG A 196 1.00 -43.26 -16.78
CA ARG A 196 1.56 -42.41 -17.84
C ARG A 196 2.43 -41.26 -17.34
N LEU A 197 2.23 -40.82 -16.11
CA LEU A 197 2.92 -39.67 -15.53
C LEU A 197 4.03 -40.17 -14.59
N PRO A 198 5.30 -39.77 -14.79
CA PRO A 198 6.44 -40.23 -13.99
C PRO A 198 6.53 -39.50 -12.63
N PHE A 199 5.40 -39.31 -11.95
CA PHE A 199 5.30 -38.57 -10.68
C PHE A 199 4.60 -39.41 -9.61
N SER A 200 4.76 -39.04 -8.34
CA SER A 200 4.10 -39.72 -7.23
C SER A 200 2.57 -39.67 -7.37
N GLU A 201 1.89 -40.75 -7.00
CA GLU A 201 0.41 -40.82 -7.05
C GLU A 201 -0.22 -39.64 -6.29
N LYS A 202 0.34 -39.30 -5.12
CA LYS A 202 -0.11 -38.19 -4.29
C LYS A 202 -0.02 -36.82 -4.99
N SER A 203 1.04 -36.58 -5.77
CA SER A 203 1.19 -35.33 -6.52
C SER A 203 0.16 -35.21 -7.64
N VAL A 204 -0.07 -36.31 -8.38
CA VAL A 204 -1.08 -36.37 -9.45
C VAL A 204 -2.48 -36.19 -8.86
N ASP A 205 -2.81 -36.92 -7.79
CA ASP A 205 -4.10 -36.86 -7.11
C ASP A 205 -4.41 -35.46 -6.58
N ARG A 206 -3.41 -34.76 -6.05
CA ARG A 206 -3.56 -33.39 -5.58
C ARG A 206 -3.98 -32.45 -6.69
N ILE A 207 -3.33 -32.51 -7.86
CA ILE A 207 -3.68 -31.66 -9.00
C ILE A 207 -5.05 -32.04 -9.56
N VAL A 208 -5.36 -33.33 -9.66
CA VAL A 208 -6.71 -33.80 -10.03
C VAL A 208 -7.76 -33.24 -9.08
N HIS A 209 -7.52 -33.27 -7.77
CA HIS A 209 -8.44 -32.71 -6.78
C HIS A 209 -8.59 -31.18 -6.88
N GLU A 210 -7.52 -30.45 -7.20
CA GLU A 210 -7.60 -29.01 -7.47
C GLU A 210 -8.43 -28.71 -8.71
N LEU A 211 -8.20 -29.44 -9.81
CA LEU A 211 -8.97 -29.32 -11.05
C LEU A 211 -10.45 -29.66 -10.84
N GLU A 212 -10.73 -30.68 -10.03
CA GLU A 212 -12.09 -31.06 -9.60
C GLU A 212 -12.75 -29.94 -8.81
N THR A 213 -12.07 -29.39 -7.80
CA THR A 213 -12.59 -28.31 -6.94
C THR A 213 -12.87 -27.04 -7.74
N ARG A 214 -12.08 -26.77 -8.78
CA ARG A 214 -12.27 -25.66 -9.71
C ARG A 214 -13.29 -25.94 -10.82
N ASN A 215 -13.93 -27.11 -10.82
CA ASN A 215 -14.88 -27.56 -11.85
C ASN A 215 -14.32 -27.59 -13.28
N VAL A 216 -13.01 -27.81 -13.43
CA VAL A 216 -12.37 -27.98 -14.74
C VAL A 216 -12.56 -29.41 -15.25
N ILE A 217 -12.57 -30.38 -14.35
CA ILE A 217 -12.79 -31.80 -14.65
C ILE A 217 -14.02 -32.33 -13.91
N SER A 218 -14.63 -33.39 -14.43
CA SER A 218 -15.69 -34.15 -13.77
C SER A 218 -15.34 -35.60 -13.59
N VAL A 219 -15.86 -36.17 -12.50
CA VAL A 219 -15.65 -37.55 -12.07
C VAL A 219 -16.96 -38.30 -12.24
N GLY A 220 -16.96 -39.40 -12.99
CA GLY A 220 -18.17 -40.18 -13.28
C GLY A 220 -17.88 -41.57 -13.83
N PHE A 221 -18.93 -42.29 -14.23
CA PHE A 221 -18.83 -43.60 -14.90
C PHE A 221 -19.34 -43.42 -16.34
N PHE A 222 -18.48 -42.99 -17.26
CA PHE A 222 -18.90 -42.60 -18.61
C PHE A 222 -18.89 -43.79 -19.58
N THR A 223 -17.97 -44.75 -19.40
CA THR A 223 -17.79 -45.93 -20.27
C THR A 223 -18.25 -47.26 -19.67
N GLN A 224 -19.08 -47.23 -18.60
CA GLN A 224 -19.55 -48.43 -17.88
C GLN A 224 -18.43 -49.26 -17.21
N THR A 225 -17.33 -48.62 -16.82
CA THR A 225 -16.27 -49.24 -16.02
C THR A 225 -16.67 -49.39 -14.54
N ASP A 226 -15.97 -50.28 -13.83
CA ASP A 226 -16.13 -50.40 -12.37
C ASP A 226 -15.43 -49.27 -11.59
N ASP A 227 -14.44 -48.64 -12.21
CA ASP A 227 -13.67 -47.54 -11.67
C ASP A 227 -14.17 -46.19 -12.20
N ALA A 228 -14.07 -45.16 -11.34
CA ALA A 228 -14.46 -43.80 -11.69
C ALA A 228 -13.47 -43.20 -12.70
N GLU A 229 -14.01 -42.54 -13.71
CA GLU A 229 -13.27 -41.91 -14.80
C GLU A 229 -13.34 -40.37 -14.69
N LEU A 230 -12.33 -39.74 -15.25
CA LEU A 230 -12.13 -38.30 -15.31
C LEU A 230 -12.33 -37.81 -16.75
N ILE A 231 -13.08 -36.73 -16.93
CA ILE A 231 -13.26 -36.04 -18.21
C ILE A 231 -13.17 -34.53 -18.01
N LEU A 232 -12.77 -33.77 -19.04
CA LEU A 232 -12.90 -32.31 -18.98
C LEU A 232 -14.38 -31.93 -18.92
N LYS A 233 -14.72 -30.95 -18.08
CA LYS A 233 -16.11 -30.49 -17.90
C LYS A 233 -16.71 -29.95 -19.21
N VAL A 234 -15.87 -29.27 -19.99
CA VAL A 234 -16.26 -28.71 -21.29
C VAL A 234 -16.59 -29.82 -22.30
N ASP A 235 -15.83 -30.91 -22.27
CA ASP A 235 -16.07 -32.08 -23.14
C ASP A 235 -17.33 -32.83 -22.71
N GLU A 236 -17.54 -33.05 -21.41
CA GLU A 236 -18.78 -33.64 -20.88
C GLU A 236 -20.03 -32.85 -21.34
N HIS A 237 -19.98 -31.52 -21.26
CA HIS A 237 -21.09 -30.67 -21.69
C HIS A 237 -21.39 -30.80 -23.19
N ARG A 238 -20.35 -30.81 -24.03
CA ARG A 238 -20.51 -30.95 -25.49
C ARG A 238 -21.07 -32.33 -25.86
N ILE A 239 -20.56 -33.40 -25.24
CA ILE A 239 -20.99 -34.76 -25.58
C ILE A 239 -22.42 -35.04 -25.07
N THR A 240 -22.84 -34.40 -23.97
CA THR A 240 -24.22 -34.51 -23.45
C THR A 240 -25.26 -33.65 -24.19
N GLY A 241 -24.88 -33.00 -25.30
CA GLY A 241 -25.81 -32.26 -26.17
C GLY A 241 -25.95 -30.77 -25.85
N GLY A 242 -24.94 -30.16 -25.24
CA GLY A 242 -24.86 -28.70 -25.12
C GLY A 242 -24.73 -28.02 -26.48
N GLU A 243 -25.64 -27.09 -26.79
CA GLU A 243 -25.67 -26.36 -28.07
C GLU A 243 -24.81 -25.08 -28.07
N GLU A 244 -24.47 -24.54 -26.89
CA GLU A 244 -23.70 -23.29 -26.78
C GLU A 244 -22.19 -23.52 -26.94
N GLU A 245 -21.52 -22.60 -27.65
CA GLU A 245 -20.06 -22.60 -27.78
C GLU A 245 -19.43 -22.16 -26.45
N ILE A 246 -18.97 -23.13 -25.66
CA ILE A 246 -18.38 -22.88 -24.33
C ILE A 246 -16.89 -22.61 -24.42
N VAL A 247 -16.48 -21.54 -23.76
CA VAL A 247 -15.09 -21.11 -23.53
C VAL A 247 -14.61 -21.65 -22.19
N GLU A 248 -13.35 -22.06 -22.11
CA GLU A 248 -12.74 -22.45 -20.83
C GLU A 248 -12.63 -21.23 -19.90
N TYR A 249 -13.09 -21.38 -18.65
CA TYR A 249 -13.05 -20.29 -17.67
C TYR A 249 -11.63 -19.76 -17.44
N ARG A 250 -10.60 -20.61 -17.55
CA ARG A 250 -9.19 -20.20 -17.40
C ARG A 250 -8.77 -19.18 -18.46
N TRP A 251 -9.26 -19.29 -19.70
CA TRP A 251 -8.96 -18.33 -20.76
C TRP A 251 -9.58 -16.96 -20.48
N ILE A 252 -10.79 -16.94 -19.90
CA ILE A 252 -11.41 -15.71 -19.40
C ILE A 252 -10.54 -15.09 -18.30
N GLN A 253 -10.08 -15.88 -17.32
CA GLN A 253 -9.21 -15.37 -16.26
C GLN A 253 -7.91 -14.77 -16.82
N ASN A 254 -7.28 -15.44 -17.78
CA ASN A 254 -6.04 -14.97 -18.41
C ASN A 254 -6.25 -13.66 -19.18
N LEU A 255 -7.31 -13.54 -19.98
CA LEU A 255 -7.60 -12.29 -20.70
C LEU A 255 -7.89 -11.13 -19.73
N VAL A 256 -8.56 -11.42 -18.62
CA VAL A 256 -8.82 -10.43 -17.55
C VAL A 256 -7.54 -10.01 -16.86
N LEU A 257 -6.61 -10.94 -16.62
CA LEU A 257 -5.28 -10.65 -16.06
C LEU A 257 -4.49 -9.73 -16.99
N ASP A 258 -4.41 -10.08 -18.28
CA ASP A 258 -3.69 -9.31 -19.30
C ASP A 258 -4.20 -7.88 -19.40
N LYS A 259 -5.52 -7.69 -19.44
CA LYS A 259 -6.13 -6.36 -19.42
C LYS A 259 -5.88 -5.62 -18.12
N SER A 260 -6.03 -6.30 -16.99
CA SER A 260 -5.90 -5.69 -15.67
C SER A 260 -4.49 -5.20 -15.39
N PHE A 261 -3.48 -5.89 -15.91
CA PHE A 261 -2.06 -5.58 -15.68
C PHE A 261 -1.31 -5.17 -16.94
N LYS A 262 -2.04 -4.66 -17.94
CA LYS A 262 -1.44 -3.94 -19.05
C LYS A 262 -0.60 -2.79 -18.48
N LYS A 263 0.67 -2.73 -18.88
CA LYS A 263 1.58 -1.67 -18.48
C LYS A 263 1.39 -0.43 -19.35
N TYR A 264 1.37 0.72 -18.70
CA TYR A 264 1.30 2.03 -19.33
C TYR A 264 2.56 2.83 -19.00
N ALA A 265 3.11 3.53 -19.99
CA ALA A 265 4.23 4.44 -19.78
C ALA A 265 3.78 5.77 -19.15
N ASP A 266 2.55 6.19 -19.45
CA ASP A 266 1.94 7.41 -18.92
C ASP A 266 0.93 7.09 -17.81
N VAL A 267 0.98 7.89 -16.74
CA VAL A 267 0.11 7.72 -15.59
C VAL A 267 -1.33 8.09 -15.93
N PHE A 268 -1.54 9.12 -16.74
CA PHE A 268 -2.90 9.53 -17.10
C PHE A 268 -3.57 8.51 -18.00
N GLU A 269 -2.84 7.86 -18.91
CA GLU A 269 -3.34 6.72 -19.67
C GLU A 269 -3.80 5.58 -18.73
N ALA A 270 -2.99 5.22 -17.73
CA ALA A 270 -3.38 4.21 -16.73
C ALA A 270 -4.62 4.61 -15.94
N PHE A 271 -4.73 5.86 -15.50
CA PHE A 271 -5.91 6.39 -14.80
C PHE A 271 -7.14 6.46 -15.70
N ASN A 272 -6.96 6.73 -16.99
CA ASN A 272 -8.06 6.78 -17.95
C ASN A 272 -8.59 5.38 -18.20
N GLU A 273 -7.73 4.38 -18.42
CA GLU A 273 -8.17 2.99 -18.64
C GLU A 273 -8.66 2.31 -17.34
N HIS A 274 -8.20 2.74 -16.17
CA HIS A 274 -8.66 2.22 -14.89
C HIS A 274 -9.87 3.01 -14.34
N VAL A 275 -11.04 2.36 -14.26
CA VAL A 275 -12.32 3.03 -13.91
C VAL A 275 -12.25 3.83 -12.60
N LEU A 276 -11.61 3.29 -11.56
CA LEU A 276 -11.40 3.98 -10.29
C LEU A 276 -10.13 3.50 -9.59
N VAL A 277 -9.32 4.43 -9.06
CA VAL A 277 -8.13 4.10 -8.26
C VAL A 277 -8.41 4.50 -6.81
N GLN A 278 -8.32 3.55 -5.87
CA GLN A 278 -8.51 3.85 -4.44
C GLN A 278 -7.18 4.04 -3.71
N LYS A 279 -6.17 3.28 -4.13
CA LYS A 279 -4.87 3.21 -3.46
C LYS A 279 -3.76 3.20 -4.48
N GLN A 280 -2.66 3.88 -4.17
CA GLN A 280 -1.45 3.88 -5.00
C GLN A 280 -0.89 2.46 -5.28
N GLN A 281 -1.10 1.49 -4.38
CA GLN A 281 -0.69 0.09 -4.60
C GLN A 281 -1.32 -0.51 -5.87
N GLU A 282 -2.52 -0.06 -6.24
CA GLU A 282 -3.24 -0.53 -7.42
C GLU A 282 -2.52 -0.09 -8.71
N LEU A 283 -1.63 0.90 -8.65
CA LEU A 283 -0.87 1.36 -9.82
C LEU A 283 0.48 0.66 -9.99
N LEU A 284 0.99 0.01 -8.94
CA LEU A 284 2.34 -0.55 -8.89
C LEU A 284 2.67 -1.52 -10.04
N TYR A 285 1.68 -2.29 -10.49
CA TYR A 285 1.84 -3.28 -11.57
C TYR A 285 1.24 -2.84 -12.90
N ARG A 286 0.76 -1.60 -12.99
CA ARG A 286 0.06 -1.05 -14.17
C ARG A 286 0.83 0.08 -14.84
N ILE A 287 1.78 0.69 -14.14
CA ILE A 287 2.58 1.80 -14.65
C ILE A 287 4.05 1.40 -14.61
N GLU A 288 4.80 1.73 -15.66
CA GLU A 288 6.24 1.50 -15.73
C GLU A 288 6.97 2.32 -14.64
N ASP A 289 7.82 1.65 -13.87
CA ASP A 289 8.67 2.24 -12.82
C ASP A 289 7.96 3.13 -11.78
N PHE A 290 6.67 2.87 -11.52
CA PHE A 290 5.87 3.66 -10.58
C PHE A 290 6.41 3.63 -9.16
N ARG A 291 6.53 4.82 -8.55
CA ARG A 291 6.94 4.99 -7.16
C ARG A 291 5.83 5.63 -6.33
N PHE A 292 5.71 5.23 -5.06
CA PHE A 292 4.72 5.81 -4.15
C PHE A 292 4.96 7.31 -3.86
N LYS A 293 6.15 7.85 -4.12
CA LYS A 293 6.39 9.29 -4.09
C LYS A 293 5.58 10.03 -5.18
N ASP A 294 5.43 9.43 -6.36
CA ASP A 294 4.76 10.03 -7.52
C ASP A 294 3.26 10.20 -7.25
N TRP A 295 2.70 9.37 -6.36
CA TRP A 295 1.32 9.49 -5.89
C TRP A 295 1.00 10.88 -5.34
N LYS A 296 1.95 11.56 -4.68
CA LYS A 296 1.73 12.92 -4.18
C LYS A 296 1.49 13.89 -5.33
N ASP A 297 2.32 13.82 -6.36
CA ASP A 297 2.27 14.74 -7.50
C ASP A 297 0.99 14.52 -8.29
N LEU A 298 0.59 13.26 -8.49
CA LEU A 298 -0.69 12.90 -9.11
C LEU A 298 -1.90 13.45 -8.36
N GLN A 299 -1.88 13.41 -7.03
CA GLN A 299 -2.97 13.96 -6.23
C GLN A 299 -3.06 15.50 -6.28
N LEU A 300 -1.97 16.18 -6.65
CA LEU A 300 -1.91 17.64 -6.80
C LEU A 300 -2.16 18.09 -8.24
N ASP A 301 -2.17 17.15 -9.19
CA ASP A 301 -2.42 17.45 -10.58
C ASP A 301 -3.83 18.00 -10.80
N SER A 302 -3.94 19.02 -11.65
CA SER A 302 -5.19 19.72 -11.92
C SER A 302 -6.21 18.90 -12.72
N ASP A 303 -5.82 17.81 -13.36
CA ASP A 303 -6.70 16.91 -14.09
C ASP A 303 -7.15 15.71 -13.24
N VAL A 304 -6.52 15.49 -12.09
CA VAL A 304 -6.90 14.46 -11.13
C VAL A 304 -7.88 15.03 -10.10
N VAL A 305 -8.95 14.28 -9.86
CA VAL A 305 -10.01 14.64 -8.91
C VAL A 305 -10.29 13.48 -7.96
N SER A 306 -10.73 13.81 -6.75
CA SER A 306 -11.11 12.83 -5.74
C SER A 306 -12.54 13.03 -5.25
N GLY A 307 -13.27 11.94 -5.05
CA GLY A 307 -14.65 11.99 -4.56
C GLY A 307 -15.24 10.62 -4.28
N ARG A 308 -16.52 10.60 -3.93
CA ARG A 308 -17.32 9.38 -3.91
C ARG A 308 -17.80 9.07 -5.32
N LEU A 309 -17.06 8.23 -6.03
CA LEU A 309 -17.29 7.93 -7.44
C LEU A 309 -18.48 6.96 -7.58
N LEU A 310 -18.23 5.65 -7.62
CA LEU A 310 -19.27 4.63 -7.76
C LEU A 310 -19.54 3.94 -6.41
N HIS A 311 -20.81 3.60 -6.11
CA HIS A 311 -21.22 2.94 -4.86
C HIS A 311 -20.69 3.61 -3.57
N ASN A 312 -20.58 4.94 -3.56
CA ASN A 312 -20.00 5.72 -2.46
C ASN A 312 -18.55 5.35 -2.07
N ARG A 313 -17.83 4.67 -2.96
CA ARG A 313 -16.40 4.39 -2.77
C ARG A 313 -15.62 5.67 -3.00
N MET A 314 -14.81 6.03 -2.01
CA MET A 314 -13.81 7.09 -2.19
C MET A 314 -12.73 6.59 -3.14
N GLY A 315 -12.36 7.43 -4.10
CA GLY A 315 -11.30 7.15 -5.05
C GLY A 315 -10.79 8.40 -5.74
N TYR A 316 -9.87 8.18 -6.66
CA TYR A 316 -9.28 9.15 -7.57
C TYR A 316 -9.59 8.74 -9.00
N THR A 317 -9.82 9.75 -9.84
CA THR A 317 -10.05 9.58 -11.27
C THR A 317 -9.64 10.86 -12.00
N THR A 318 -9.60 10.84 -13.33
CA THR A 318 -9.34 12.01 -14.15
C THR A 318 -10.65 12.75 -14.48
N LYS A 319 -10.56 14.04 -14.77
CA LYS A 319 -11.70 14.82 -15.29
C LYS A 319 -12.31 14.21 -16.55
N ASN A 320 -11.49 13.58 -17.40
CA ASN A 320 -11.93 12.90 -18.61
C ASN A 320 -12.87 11.71 -18.35
N ASN A 321 -12.75 11.06 -17.19
CA ASN A 321 -13.61 9.93 -16.82
C ASN A 321 -14.95 10.37 -16.18
N ILE A 322 -15.11 11.65 -15.80
CA ILE A 322 -16.34 12.14 -15.15
C ILE A 322 -17.61 11.86 -15.99
N PRO A 323 -17.66 12.15 -17.31
CA PRO A 323 -18.85 11.88 -18.13
C PRO A 323 -19.32 10.42 -18.08
N MET A 324 -18.39 9.46 -18.18
CA MET A 324 -18.69 8.03 -18.09
C MET A 324 -19.22 7.67 -16.68
N LEU A 325 -18.57 8.15 -15.61
CA LEU A 325 -19.00 7.88 -14.23
C LEU A 325 -20.40 8.44 -13.94
N LEU A 326 -20.75 9.60 -14.51
CA LEU A 326 -22.09 10.16 -14.43
C LEU A 326 -23.11 9.34 -15.22
N GLY A 327 -22.74 8.80 -16.39
CA GLY A 327 -23.61 7.90 -17.18
C GLY A 327 -24.01 6.63 -16.44
N LEU A 328 -23.10 6.08 -15.62
CA LEU A 328 -23.33 4.89 -14.78
C LEU A 328 -24.20 5.17 -13.52
N LYS A 329 -24.52 6.44 -13.25
CA LYS A 329 -25.36 6.86 -12.13
C LYS A 329 -26.80 7.16 -12.59
N PRO A 330 -27.77 7.06 -11.67
CA PRO A 330 -29.09 7.63 -11.91
C PRO A 330 -29.02 9.16 -11.90
N GLU A 331 -30.07 9.81 -12.40
CA GLU A 331 -30.21 11.26 -12.27
C GLU A 331 -30.17 11.69 -10.80
N PRO A 332 -29.47 12.79 -10.48
CA PRO A 332 -29.33 13.24 -9.11
C PRO A 332 -30.62 13.89 -8.60
N TRP A 333 -30.93 13.64 -7.33
CA TRP A 333 -31.96 14.36 -6.60
C TRP A 333 -31.35 15.52 -5.81
N ILE A 334 -31.82 16.74 -6.07
CA ILE A 334 -31.32 17.97 -5.45
C ILE A 334 -32.44 18.58 -4.62
N GLY A 335 -32.27 18.62 -3.30
CA GLY A 335 -33.17 19.30 -2.37
C GLY A 335 -32.85 20.79 -2.25
N ALA A 336 -33.70 21.54 -1.55
CA ALA A 336 -33.57 23.00 -1.43
C ALA A 336 -32.24 23.45 -0.80
N MET A 337 -31.79 22.76 0.25
CA MET A 337 -30.50 23.07 0.91
C MET A 337 -29.31 22.65 0.04
N GLU A 338 -29.42 21.51 -0.66
CA GLU A 338 -28.42 21.08 -1.63
C GLU A 338 -28.27 22.10 -2.78
N GLU A 339 -29.38 22.65 -3.28
CA GLU A 339 -29.39 23.68 -4.32
C GLU A 339 -28.72 24.98 -3.84
N GLU A 340 -29.03 25.43 -2.62
CA GLU A 340 -28.38 26.59 -2.02
C GLU A 340 -26.86 26.40 -1.90
N VAL A 341 -26.40 25.25 -1.40
CA VAL A 341 -24.96 24.93 -1.30
C VAL A 341 -24.31 24.83 -2.69
N LEU A 342 -24.99 24.22 -3.66
CA LEU A 342 -24.49 24.04 -5.02
C LEU A 342 -24.40 25.36 -5.79
N SER A 343 -25.28 26.33 -5.49
CA SER A 343 -25.27 27.66 -6.10
C SER A 343 -24.01 28.47 -5.77
N LYS A 344 -23.40 28.21 -4.60
CA LYS A 344 -22.13 28.82 -4.18
C LYS A 344 -20.89 28.24 -4.87
N LEU A 345 -21.03 27.08 -5.50
CA LEU A 345 -19.95 26.51 -6.32
C LEU A 345 -20.00 27.17 -7.70
N HIS A 346 -18.94 27.90 -8.04
CA HIS A 346 -18.75 28.50 -9.36
C HIS A 346 -18.14 27.50 -10.33
N THR A 347 -18.33 27.72 -11.64
CA THR A 347 -17.75 26.86 -12.69
C THR A 347 -16.27 27.16 -12.93
N ASP A 348 -15.89 28.43 -12.75
CA ASP A 348 -14.58 28.94 -13.16
C ASP A 348 -13.58 28.99 -11.99
N GLU A 349 -14.06 28.79 -10.76
CA GLU A 349 -13.27 28.88 -9.54
C GLU A 349 -13.60 27.74 -8.58
N ASN A 350 -12.56 27.07 -8.09
CA ASN A 350 -12.70 26.09 -7.03
C ASN A 350 -12.55 26.76 -5.66
N ILE A 351 -13.48 26.50 -4.75
CA ILE A 351 -13.49 27.13 -3.44
C ILE A 351 -13.19 26.14 -2.31
N THR A 352 -12.69 26.65 -1.19
CA THR A 352 -12.45 25.88 0.03
C THR A 352 -13.76 25.57 0.75
N ARG A 353 -13.71 24.60 1.68
CA ARG A 353 -14.85 24.35 2.57
C ARG A 353 -15.23 25.58 3.40
N GLN A 354 -14.27 26.45 3.74
CA GLN A 354 -14.52 27.60 4.59
C GLN A 354 -15.32 28.68 3.86
N GLU A 355 -14.96 28.95 2.60
CA GLU A 355 -15.71 29.84 1.70
C GLU A 355 -17.10 29.29 1.41
N LEU A 356 -17.21 27.98 1.12
CA LEU A 356 -18.50 27.34 0.85
C LEU A 356 -19.52 27.53 1.99
N VAL A 357 -19.05 27.55 3.24
CA VAL A 357 -19.91 27.69 4.43
C VAL A 357 -19.92 29.11 5.02
N GLN A 358 -19.31 30.09 4.35
CA GLN A 358 -19.04 31.41 4.93
C GLN A 358 -20.32 32.18 5.29
N ASP A 359 -21.31 32.21 4.40
CA ASP A 359 -22.54 33.00 4.62
C ASP A 359 -23.62 32.26 5.41
N PHE A 360 -23.37 31.02 5.85
CA PHE A 360 -24.31 30.32 6.73
C PHE A 360 -24.11 30.76 8.18
N PRO A 361 -25.18 31.10 8.92
CA PRO A 361 -25.07 31.56 10.30
C PRO A 361 -24.56 30.43 11.21
N LYS A 362 -23.71 30.82 12.17
CA LYS A 362 -23.01 29.91 13.09
C LYS A 362 -23.38 30.19 14.54
N GLY A 363 -23.35 29.17 15.40
CA GLY A 363 -23.59 29.31 16.84
C GLY A 363 -24.59 28.29 17.38
N GLU A 364 -24.72 28.18 18.71
CA GLU A 364 -25.59 27.17 19.34
C GLU A 364 -27.05 27.28 18.89
N GLU A 365 -27.54 28.48 18.60
CA GLU A 365 -28.89 28.76 18.11
C GLU A 365 -29.14 28.24 16.68
N HIS A 366 -28.10 28.10 15.86
CA HIS A 366 -28.17 27.66 14.46
C HIS A 366 -27.69 26.23 14.24
N ARG A 367 -27.55 25.45 15.32
CA ARG A 367 -27.00 24.09 15.29
C ARG A 367 -27.76 23.15 14.36
N GLN A 368 -29.06 23.34 14.19
CA GLN A 368 -29.87 22.54 13.26
C GLN A 368 -29.51 22.86 11.80
N LEU A 369 -29.42 24.14 11.44
CA LEU A 369 -29.01 24.58 10.11
C LEU A 369 -27.58 24.13 9.79
N GLU A 370 -26.65 24.23 10.74
CA GLU A 370 -25.27 23.72 10.55
C GLU A 370 -25.24 22.22 10.23
N ARG A 371 -26.14 21.43 10.85
CA ARG A 371 -26.30 20.01 10.55
C ARG A 371 -26.89 19.80 9.16
N ASP A 372 -27.89 20.59 8.78
CA ASP A 372 -28.56 20.49 7.48
C ASP A 372 -27.59 20.85 6.34
N VAL A 373 -26.79 21.91 6.47
CA VAL A 373 -25.71 22.26 5.52
C VAL A 373 -24.67 21.14 5.43
N LYS A 374 -24.26 20.57 6.57
CA LYS A 374 -23.30 19.45 6.58
C LYS A 374 -23.88 18.20 5.89
N ASN A 375 -25.16 17.92 6.08
CA ASN A 375 -25.86 16.82 5.43
C ASN A 375 -25.99 17.06 3.92
N ALA A 376 -26.37 18.28 3.51
CA ALA A 376 -26.43 18.68 2.11
C ALA A 376 -25.07 18.51 1.41
N ILE A 377 -23.97 19.01 2.00
CA ILE A 377 -22.61 18.77 1.46
C ILE A 377 -22.31 17.27 1.33
N SER A 378 -22.70 16.46 2.31
CA SER A 378 -22.49 15.00 2.23
C SER A 378 -23.36 14.33 1.16
N ASN A 379 -24.59 14.81 0.92
CA ASN A 379 -25.49 14.30 -0.11
C ASN A 379 -24.98 14.67 -1.51
N LEU A 380 -24.54 15.91 -1.71
CA LEU A 380 -23.88 16.38 -2.93
C LEU A 380 -22.62 15.53 -3.25
N ASP A 381 -21.79 15.22 -2.25
CA ASP A 381 -20.60 14.35 -2.40
C ASP A 381 -21.01 12.92 -2.83
N ARG A 382 -22.03 12.32 -2.18
CA ARG A 382 -22.54 10.97 -2.53
C ARG A 382 -23.07 10.87 -3.97
N GLN A 383 -23.68 11.94 -4.44
CA GLN A 383 -24.24 12.04 -5.80
C GLN A 383 -23.21 12.50 -6.83
N MET A 384 -21.96 12.75 -6.43
CA MET A 384 -20.88 13.24 -7.30
C MET A 384 -21.21 14.57 -7.99
N LEU A 385 -21.95 15.46 -7.30
CA LEU A 385 -22.30 16.79 -7.84
C LEU A 385 -21.14 17.80 -7.74
N PHE A 386 -20.17 17.49 -6.90
CA PHE A 386 -18.85 18.08 -6.90
C PHE A 386 -17.81 16.99 -6.63
N VAL A 387 -16.55 17.28 -6.96
CA VAL A 387 -15.37 16.50 -6.60
C VAL A 387 -14.35 17.41 -5.90
N LYS A 388 -13.28 16.83 -5.38
CA LYS A 388 -12.23 17.57 -4.65
C LYS A 388 -10.94 17.56 -5.45
N GLN A 389 -10.28 18.71 -5.47
CA GLN A 389 -8.90 18.87 -5.91
C GLN A 389 -8.04 19.25 -4.71
N PHE A 390 -6.73 19.02 -4.80
CA PHE A 390 -5.82 19.31 -3.71
C PHE A 390 -4.75 20.30 -4.15
N GLU A 391 -4.43 21.23 -3.27
CA GLU A 391 -3.36 22.20 -3.47
C GLU A 391 -2.39 22.17 -2.28
N GLU A 392 -1.10 22.34 -2.57
CA GLU A 392 -0.06 22.44 -1.55
C GLU A 392 0.25 23.91 -1.24
N VAL A 393 0.00 24.32 0.01
CA VAL A 393 0.25 25.69 0.47
C VAL A 393 1.49 25.72 1.36
N ILE A 394 2.42 26.64 1.09
CA ILE A 394 3.65 26.82 1.89
C ILE A 394 3.28 27.10 3.35
N GLY A 395 3.99 26.45 4.28
CA GLY A 395 3.76 26.59 5.72
C GLY A 395 2.53 25.84 6.26
N ARG A 396 1.69 25.21 5.42
CA ARG A 396 0.62 24.29 5.86
C ARG A 396 1.10 22.84 5.80
N ARG A 397 0.86 22.11 6.88
CA ARG A 397 1.14 20.66 6.97
C ARG A 397 0.14 19.78 6.21
N ARG A 398 -1.10 20.25 6.05
CA ARG A 398 -2.15 19.54 5.33
C ARG A 398 -2.44 20.26 4.02
N ARG A 399 -2.70 19.48 2.98
CA ARG A 399 -3.13 19.98 1.68
C ARG A 399 -4.48 20.67 1.81
N LEU A 400 -4.68 21.71 1.02
CA LEU A 400 -5.94 22.41 0.92
C LEU A 400 -6.88 21.60 0.03
N SER A 401 -8.11 21.35 0.48
CA SER A 401 -9.15 20.74 -0.37
C SER A 401 -9.98 21.83 -1.02
N LEU A 402 -10.00 21.81 -2.34
CA LEU A 402 -10.79 22.69 -3.19
C LEU A 402 -11.96 21.91 -3.76
N PHE A 403 -13.16 22.48 -3.71
CA PHE A 403 -14.39 21.87 -4.22
C PHE A 403 -14.57 22.28 -5.67
N HIS A 404 -14.55 21.29 -6.56
CA HIS A 404 -14.71 21.45 -8.00
C HIS A 404 -16.12 21.03 -8.41
N LYS A 405 -16.85 21.92 -9.07
CA LYS A 405 -18.24 21.68 -9.48
C LYS A 405 -18.30 20.68 -10.64
N VAL A 406 -19.17 19.68 -10.51
CA VAL A 406 -19.43 18.70 -11.58
C VAL A 406 -20.78 18.97 -12.24
N HIS A 407 -21.81 19.24 -11.42
CA HIS A 407 -23.17 19.47 -11.89
C HIS A 407 -23.26 20.68 -12.81
N GLY A 408 -23.80 20.47 -14.02
CA GLY A 408 -23.95 21.50 -15.05
C GLY A 408 -22.67 21.83 -15.83
N VAL A 409 -21.52 21.26 -15.45
CA VAL A 409 -20.23 21.45 -16.13
C VAL A 409 -19.94 20.29 -17.08
N TYR A 410 -20.08 19.06 -16.59
CA TYR A 410 -19.82 17.85 -17.36
C TYR A 410 -21.13 17.26 -17.87
N LYS A 411 -21.21 17.02 -19.18
CA LYS A 411 -22.34 16.30 -19.78
C LYS A 411 -22.21 14.80 -19.49
N PRO A 412 -23.19 14.15 -18.87
CA PRO A 412 -23.18 12.70 -18.69
C PRO A 412 -23.14 11.98 -20.05
N MET A 413 -22.36 10.90 -20.12
CA MET A 413 -22.42 9.95 -21.23
C MET A 413 -23.76 9.19 -21.18
N ASP A 414 -24.25 8.71 -22.33
CA ASP A 414 -25.40 7.81 -22.33
C ASP A 414 -25.11 6.53 -21.52
N PHE A 415 -26.14 5.93 -20.94
CA PHE A 415 -25.95 4.76 -20.08
C PHE A 415 -25.39 3.56 -20.84
N GLU A 416 -25.84 3.31 -22.07
CA GLU A 416 -25.34 2.20 -22.89
C GLU A 416 -23.89 2.44 -23.32
N ASP A 417 -23.56 3.67 -23.73
CA ASP A 417 -22.20 4.08 -24.08
C ASP A 417 -21.24 3.93 -22.89
N ALA A 418 -21.69 4.31 -21.68
CA ALA A 418 -20.89 4.17 -20.47
C ALA A 418 -20.68 2.69 -20.10
N ILE A 419 -21.66 1.82 -20.31
CA ILE A 419 -21.50 0.37 -20.10
C ILE A 419 -20.53 -0.23 -21.11
N GLU A 420 -20.64 0.12 -22.40
CA GLU A 420 -19.70 -0.36 -23.42
C GLU A 420 -18.26 -0.03 -23.02
N GLU A 421 -18.00 1.19 -22.55
CA GLU A 421 -16.67 1.62 -22.15
C GLU A 421 -16.15 0.83 -20.93
N VAL A 422 -17.02 0.51 -19.98
CA VAL A 422 -16.67 -0.33 -18.83
C VAL A 422 -16.38 -1.78 -19.27
N VAL A 423 -17.16 -2.34 -20.20
CA VAL A 423 -16.93 -3.69 -20.77
C VAL A 423 -15.64 -3.71 -21.59
N ARG A 424 -15.34 -2.65 -22.35
CA ARG A 424 -14.09 -2.51 -23.10
C ARG A 424 -12.88 -2.57 -22.16
N ARG A 425 -12.92 -1.83 -21.05
CA ARG A 425 -11.80 -1.73 -20.09
C ARG A 425 -11.65 -2.97 -19.21
N MET A 426 -12.74 -3.59 -18.74
CA MET A 426 -12.69 -4.66 -17.72
C MET A 426 -13.18 -6.04 -18.20
N GLY A 427 -13.80 -6.11 -19.37
CA GLY A 427 -14.33 -7.35 -19.94
C GLY A 427 -13.22 -8.35 -20.29
N PRO A 428 -13.51 -9.66 -20.39
CA PRO A 428 -14.84 -10.28 -20.26
C PRO A 428 -15.37 -10.21 -18.83
N VAL A 429 -16.64 -9.87 -18.61
CA VAL A 429 -17.19 -9.61 -17.27
C VAL A 429 -18.65 -10.07 -17.14
N LYS A 430 -19.04 -10.56 -15.95
CA LYS A 430 -20.42 -10.98 -15.64
C LYS A 430 -21.32 -9.78 -15.37
N ALA A 431 -22.61 -9.88 -15.69
CA ALA A 431 -23.60 -8.87 -15.31
C ALA A 431 -23.65 -8.62 -13.78
N SER A 432 -23.52 -9.69 -12.98
CA SER A 432 -23.46 -9.61 -11.52
C SER A 432 -22.24 -8.84 -11.00
N THR A 433 -21.11 -8.90 -11.72
CA THR A 433 -19.90 -8.13 -11.42
C THR A 433 -20.04 -6.67 -11.84
N LEU A 434 -20.64 -6.41 -13.01
CA LEU A 434 -20.91 -5.04 -13.49
C LEU A 434 -21.82 -4.25 -12.53
N ARG A 435 -22.67 -4.93 -11.76
CA ARG A 435 -23.46 -4.30 -10.68
C ARG A 435 -22.61 -3.51 -9.69
N PHE A 436 -21.34 -3.87 -9.47
CA PHE A 436 -20.44 -3.11 -8.58
C PHE A 436 -19.86 -1.84 -9.20
N TYR A 437 -20.15 -1.58 -10.47
CA TYR A 437 -19.71 -0.40 -11.22
C TYR A 437 -20.89 0.45 -11.71
N VAL A 438 -22.13 -0.06 -11.61
CA VAL A 438 -23.36 0.63 -12.02
C VAL A 438 -24.18 0.97 -10.77
N SER A 439 -24.63 2.22 -10.65
CA SER A 439 -25.50 2.66 -9.53
C SER A 439 -27.00 2.66 -9.90
N ARG A 440 -27.35 2.32 -11.14
CA ARG A 440 -28.74 2.11 -11.59
C ARG A 440 -29.28 0.75 -11.14
N ASN A 441 -30.56 0.51 -11.39
CA ASN A 441 -31.18 -0.77 -11.05
C ASN A 441 -30.55 -1.91 -11.91
N TYR A 442 -30.73 -3.16 -11.48
CA TYR A 442 -30.14 -4.31 -12.19
C TYR A 442 -30.89 -4.67 -13.49
N GLU A 443 -32.18 -4.35 -13.59
CA GLU A 443 -33.02 -4.65 -14.76
C GLU A 443 -32.61 -3.78 -15.95
N ASP A 444 -32.42 -2.48 -15.74
CA ASP A 444 -31.88 -1.50 -16.70
C ASP A 444 -30.53 -1.95 -17.25
N LEU A 445 -29.66 -2.49 -16.38
CA LEU A 445 -28.36 -3.03 -16.80
C LEU A 445 -28.53 -4.22 -17.75
N LEU A 446 -29.43 -5.16 -17.45
CA LEU A 446 -29.68 -6.30 -18.32
C LEU A 446 -30.27 -5.89 -19.68
N VAL A 447 -31.18 -4.91 -19.68
CA VAL A 447 -31.75 -4.36 -20.92
C VAL A 447 -30.66 -3.68 -21.75
N ALA A 448 -29.82 -2.85 -21.12
CA ALA A 448 -28.70 -2.20 -21.80
C ALA A 448 -27.70 -3.21 -22.39
N LEU A 449 -27.34 -4.25 -21.63
CA LEU A 449 -26.47 -5.32 -22.14
C LEU A 449 -27.09 -6.05 -23.33
N HIS A 450 -28.38 -6.34 -23.29
CA HIS A 450 -29.09 -6.97 -24.40
C HIS A 450 -29.13 -6.09 -25.65
N ASN A 451 -29.35 -4.79 -25.50
CA ASN A 451 -29.33 -3.84 -26.63
C ASN A 451 -27.93 -3.71 -27.23
N LEU A 452 -26.89 -3.64 -26.39
CA LEU A 452 -25.49 -3.58 -26.83
C LEU A 452 -25.06 -4.86 -27.56
N GLU A 453 -25.52 -6.03 -27.09
CA GLU A 453 -25.29 -7.32 -27.75
C GLU A 453 -26.01 -7.37 -29.12
N THR A 454 -27.29 -7.00 -29.16
CA THR A 454 -28.11 -7.02 -30.39
C THR A 454 -27.58 -6.05 -31.45
N SER A 455 -27.00 -4.93 -31.03
CA SER A 455 -26.36 -3.95 -31.92
C SER A 455 -24.92 -4.32 -32.32
N GLY A 456 -24.35 -5.40 -31.77
CA GLY A 456 -23.00 -5.86 -32.08
C GLY A 456 -21.88 -5.01 -31.48
N ARG A 457 -22.18 -4.14 -30.52
CA ARG A 457 -21.18 -3.31 -29.80
C ARG A 457 -20.41 -4.13 -28.77
N ILE A 458 -21.07 -5.12 -28.17
CA ILE A 458 -20.45 -6.11 -27.28
C ILE A 458 -20.79 -7.52 -27.75
N SER A 459 -20.02 -8.49 -27.29
CA SER A 459 -20.25 -9.91 -27.53
C SER A 459 -20.41 -10.68 -26.23
N LYS A 460 -21.23 -11.73 -26.27
CA LYS A 460 -21.49 -12.64 -25.16
C LYS A 460 -20.75 -13.95 -25.38
N VAL A 461 -20.02 -14.40 -24.35
CA VAL A 461 -19.32 -15.69 -24.32
C VAL A 461 -19.75 -16.47 -23.09
N THR A 462 -20.07 -17.75 -23.26
CA THR A 462 -20.50 -18.63 -22.17
C THR A 462 -19.31 -19.43 -21.65
N ALA A 463 -19.14 -19.51 -20.33
CA ALA A 463 -18.16 -20.41 -19.70
C ALA A 463 -18.82 -21.26 -18.61
N LEU A 464 -18.23 -22.44 -18.35
CA LEU A 464 -18.66 -23.32 -17.27
C LEU A 464 -18.02 -22.90 -15.95
N VAL A 465 -18.84 -22.40 -15.03
CA VAL A 465 -18.47 -22.03 -13.66
C VAL A 465 -19.51 -22.62 -12.71
N PRO A 466 -19.24 -23.82 -12.20
CA PRO A 466 -20.16 -24.96 -12.01
C PRO A 466 -21.36 -25.12 -12.96
N ASP A 467 -22.09 -24.03 -13.25
CA ASP A 467 -23.16 -23.93 -14.24
C ASP A 467 -22.70 -23.05 -15.41
N THR A 468 -23.49 -22.99 -16.49
CA THR A 468 -23.24 -22.08 -17.62
C THR A 468 -23.46 -20.63 -17.18
N GLU A 469 -22.43 -19.79 -17.34
CA GLU A 469 -22.51 -18.37 -17.04
C GLU A 469 -22.05 -17.52 -18.22
N ASP A 470 -22.79 -16.43 -18.47
CA ASP A 470 -22.54 -15.48 -19.54
C ASP A 470 -21.55 -14.38 -19.11
N PHE A 471 -20.57 -14.13 -19.97
CA PHE A 471 -19.61 -13.03 -19.85
C PHE A 471 -19.72 -12.10 -21.06
N TYR A 472 -19.64 -10.80 -20.80
CA TYR A 472 -19.71 -9.76 -21.83
C TYR A 472 -18.31 -9.21 -22.08
N CYS A 473 -17.91 -9.15 -23.36
CA CYS A 473 -16.59 -8.71 -23.82
C CYS A 473 -16.73 -7.89 -25.12
N THR A 474 -15.62 -7.36 -25.63
CA THR A 474 -15.66 -6.70 -26.95
C THR A 474 -15.69 -7.76 -28.07
N PRO A 475 -16.23 -7.45 -29.27
CA PRO A 475 -16.26 -8.42 -30.38
C PRO A 475 -14.87 -8.93 -30.78
N ALA A 476 -13.84 -8.08 -30.69
CA ALA A 476 -12.46 -8.46 -31.01
C ALA A 476 -11.85 -9.47 -30.02
N GLU A 477 -12.38 -9.55 -28.79
CA GLU A 477 -11.89 -10.45 -27.75
C GLU A 477 -12.39 -11.89 -27.88
N VAL A 478 -13.50 -12.10 -28.60
CA VAL A 478 -14.07 -13.45 -28.80
C VAL A 478 -13.05 -14.37 -29.46
N GLU A 479 -12.36 -13.89 -30.50
CA GLU A 479 -11.31 -14.66 -31.17
C GLU A 479 -10.10 -14.92 -30.25
N MET A 480 -9.78 -14.02 -29.33
CA MET A 480 -8.70 -14.22 -28.36
C MET A 480 -9.02 -15.32 -27.35
N LEU A 481 -10.30 -15.57 -27.09
CA LEU A 481 -10.78 -16.61 -26.17
C LEU A 481 -10.87 -17.99 -26.83
N ARG A 482 -10.76 -18.09 -28.16
CA ARG A 482 -10.78 -19.37 -28.88
C ARG A 482 -9.41 -20.04 -28.95
N VAL A 483 -8.33 -19.28 -28.81
CA VAL A 483 -6.96 -19.77 -29.00
C VAL A 483 -6.26 -19.94 -27.65
N PRO A 484 -5.71 -21.13 -27.33
CA PRO A 484 -4.87 -21.32 -26.14
C PRO A 484 -3.68 -20.37 -26.14
N ARG A 485 -3.44 -19.67 -25.03
CA ARG A 485 -2.34 -18.72 -24.87
C ARG A 485 -1.52 -19.02 -23.62
N ARG A 486 -0.24 -18.67 -23.71
CA ARG A 486 0.67 -18.70 -22.55
C ARG A 486 0.16 -17.74 -21.48
N GLU A 487 -0.05 -18.26 -20.28
CA GLU A 487 -0.43 -17.46 -19.12
C GLU A 487 0.75 -16.60 -18.64
N ASP A 488 0.49 -15.32 -18.35
CA ASP A 488 1.42 -14.51 -17.58
C ASP A 488 1.50 -15.03 -16.14
N ARG A 489 2.65 -15.62 -15.79
CA ARG A 489 2.93 -16.22 -14.49
C ARG A 489 3.74 -15.31 -13.58
N THR A 490 3.76 -14.00 -13.79
CA THR A 490 4.50 -13.05 -12.93
C THR A 490 3.90 -12.99 -11.52
N ILE A 491 4.76 -12.94 -10.48
CA ILE A 491 4.30 -12.77 -9.09
C ILE A 491 3.87 -11.33 -8.81
N ARG A 492 2.69 -11.17 -8.19
CA ARG A 492 2.13 -9.87 -7.80
C ARG A 492 1.58 -9.91 -6.37
N ILE A 493 1.93 -8.90 -5.58
CA ILE A 493 1.43 -8.70 -4.22
C ILE A 493 0.35 -7.62 -4.27
N LEU A 494 -0.91 -8.03 -4.23
CA LEU A 494 -2.05 -7.15 -4.48
C LEU A 494 -2.74 -6.74 -3.18
N THR A 495 -3.54 -5.68 -3.23
CA THR A 495 -4.45 -5.34 -2.13
C THR A 495 -5.81 -6.00 -2.33
N GLN A 496 -6.52 -6.32 -1.25
CA GLN A 496 -7.88 -6.85 -1.36
C GLN A 496 -8.90 -5.87 -1.97
N SER A 497 -8.57 -4.58 -2.03
CA SER A 497 -9.40 -3.56 -2.70
C SER A 497 -9.13 -3.45 -4.19
N ASP A 498 -8.05 -4.06 -4.69
CA ASP A 498 -7.71 -4.02 -6.11
C ASP A 498 -8.89 -4.61 -6.94
N PRO A 499 -9.33 -3.92 -8.01
CA PRO A 499 -10.44 -4.39 -8.83
C PRO A 499 -10.29 -5.84 -9.33
N TYR A 500 -9.06 -6.25 -9.67
CA TYR A 500 -8.78 -7.62 -10.10
C TYR A 500 -9.06 -8.63 -8.97
N VAL A 501 -8.54 -8.36 -7.77
CA VAL A 501 -8.73 -9.23 -6.59
C VAL A 501 -10.20 -9.27 -6.16
N SER A 502 -10.88 -8.13 -6.23
CA SER A 502 -12.29 -8.02 -5.82
C SER A 502 -13.22 -8.92 -6.63
N ARG A 503 -12.89 -9.13 -7.91
CA ARG A 503 -13.63 -10.02 -8.82
C ARG A 503 -13.49 -11.50 -8.43
N PHE A 504 -12.31 -11.90 -7.99
CA PHE A 504 -11.97 -13.28 -7.64
C PHE A 504 -11.92 -13.52 -6.13
N ILE A 505 -12.57 -12.66 -5.33
CA ILE A 505 -12.44 -12.66 -3.87
C ILE A 505 -12.87 -13.99 -3.23
N TRP A 506 -13.81 -14.71 -3.84
CA TRP A 506 -14.24 -16.03 -3.38
C TRP A 506 -13.15 -17.09 -3.56
N GLU A 507 -12.46 -17.08 -4.71
CA GLU A 507 -11.33 -17.97 -5.01
C GLU A 507 -10.16 -17.68 -4.05
N VAL A 508 -9.84 -16.41 -3.85
CA VAL A 508 -8.83 -15.96 -2.86
C VAL A 508 -9.16 -16.44 -1.47
N ARG A 509 -10.41 -16.25 -1.01
CA ARG A 509 -10.84 -16.68 0.33
C ARG A 509 -10.89 -18.19 0.48
N SER A 510 -11.14 -18.93 -0.60
CA SER A 510 -11.14 -20.39 -0.61
C SER A 510 -9.71 -20.95 -0.52
N ALA A 511 -8.75 -20.30 -1.17
CA ALA A 511 -7.36 -20.76 -1.23
C ALA A 511 -6.51 -20.30 -0.03
N LEU A 512 -6.72 -19.07 0.45
CA LEU A 512 -5.83 -18.41 1.43
C LEU A 512 -6.48 -18.17 2.80
N ASP A 513 -7.67 -18.73 3.02
CA ASP A 513 -8.56 -18.45 4.15
C ASP A 513 -9.00 -16.99 4.27
N ARG A 514 -9.99 -16.73 5.13
CA ARG A 514 -10.46 -15.36 5.41
C ARG A 514 -9.47 -14.64 6.32
N GLY A 515 -9.14 -13.38 5.99
CA GLY A 515 -8.29 -12.53 6.82
C GLY A 515 -8.00 -11.19 6.16
N TRP A 516 -7.32 -10.31 6.90
CA TRP A 516 -6.82 -9.02 6.39
C TRP A 516 -5.34 -9.15 6.03
N TYR A 517 -5.06 -9.47 4.77
CA TYR A 517 -3.70 -9.67 4.25
C TYR A 517 -3.60 -9.16 2.82
N LEU A 518 -2.37 -9.00 2.33
CA LEU A 518 -2.09 -8.79 0.91
C LEU A 518 -2.01 -10.15 0.21
N PRO A 519 -2.95 -10.53 -0.67
CA PRO A 519 -2.83 -11.76 -1.43
C PRO A 519 -1.66 -11.70 -2.41
N VAL A 520 -0.94 -12.80 -2.51
CA VAL A 520 0.14 -13.04 -3.47
C VAL A 520 -0.41 -13.92 -4.57
N PHE A 521 -0.33 -13.41 -5.80
CA PHE A 521 -0.74 -14.11 -7.00
C PHE A 521 0.48 -14.54 -7.80
N LYS A 522 0.40 -15.71 -8.41
CA LYS A 522 1.28 -16.18 -9.48
C LYS A 522 0.39 -16.36 -10.70
N GLY A 523 0.45 -15.40 -11.63
CA GLY A 523 -0.57 -15.28 -12.68
C GLY A 523 -1.97 -15.12 -12.11
N VAL A 524 -2.91 -15.98 -12.51
CA VAL A 524 -4.29 -15.90 -11.97
C VAL A 524 -4.49 -16.67 -10.67
N ASP A 525 -3.51 -17.46 -10.23
CA ASP A 525 -3.63 -18.30 -9.03
C ASP A 525 -3.24 -17.54 -7.76
N PRO A 526 -4.10 -17.50 -6.73
CA PRO A 526 -3.70 -17.04 -5.41
C PRO A 526 -2.82 -18.11 -4.74
N VAL A 527 -1.52 -17.84 -4.61
CA VAL A 527 -0.51 -18.80 -4.11
C VAL A 527 -0.04 -18.51 -2.70
N GLY A 528 -0.25 -17.29 -2.19
CA GLY A 528 0.25 -16.91 -0.88
C GLY A 528 -0.41 -15.67 -0.31
N LYS A 529 -0.01 -15.27 0.89
CA LYS A 529 -0.51 -14.08 1.57
C LYS A 529 0.56 -13.42 2.44
N VAL A 530 0.53 -12.10 2.55
CA VAL A 530 1.40 -11.35 3.46
C VAL A 530 0.57 -10.57 4.46
N LEU A 531 0.75 -10.87 5.75
CA LEU A 531 0.11 -10.16 6.85
C LEU A 531 1.05 -9.05 7.33
N MET A 532 0.92 -7.87 6.72
CA MET A 532 1.69 -6.69 7.08
C MET A 532 0.80 -5.50 7.43
N PHE A 533 1.27 -4.63 8.32
CA PHE A 533 0.60 -3.38 8.65
C PHE A 533 1.63 -2.32 9.06
N ARG A 534 1.31 -1.07 8.77
CA ARG A 534 2.11 0.08 9.20
C ARG A 534 1.86 0.32 10.68
N VAL A 535 2.90 0.20 11.50
CA VAL A 535 2.88 0.56 12.92
C VAL A 535 3.76 1.77 13.12
N ASN A 536 3.14 2.92 13.44
CA ASN A 536 3.85 4.19 13.58
C ASN A 536 4.69 4.53 12.33
N ASP A 537 5.99 4.28 12.41
CA ASP A 537 7.07 4.61 11.50
C ASP A 537 7.80 3.38 10.92
N TYR A 538 7.33 2.15 11.18
CA TYR A 538 7.84 0.91 10.56
C TYR A 538 6.72 0.02 10.01
N LEU A 539 7.09 -0.95 9.17
CA LEU A 539 6.22 -2.03 8.73
C LEU A 539 6.38 -3.23 9.64
N GLU A 540 5.29 -3.68 10.26
CA GLU A 540 5.26 -4.93 10.99
C GLU A 540 4.69 -6.01 10.09
N ILE A 541 5.51 -7.02 9.80
CA ILE A 541 5.16 -8.21 9.03
C ILE A 541 5.04 -9.35 10.03
N LYS A 542 3.80 -9.67 10.39
CA LYS A 542 3.51 -10.71 11.39
C LYS A 542 3.81 -12.09 10.83
N ASP A 543 3.32 -12.34 9.62
CA ASP A 543 3.49 -13.62 8.94
C ASP A 543 3.42 -13.42 7.43
N MET A 544 4.08 -14.29 6.68
CA MET A 544 3.94 -14.39 5.23
C MET A 544 3.87 -15.86 4.85
N HIS A 545 2.87 -16.24 4.05
CA HIS A 545 2.69 -17.60 3.59
C HIS A 545 2.96 -17.65 2.09
N VAL A 546 4.06 -18.27 1.69
CA VAL A 546 4.47 -18.40 0.28
C VAL A 546 5.16 -19.76 0.08
N PRO A 547 4.82 -20.52 -0.97
CA PRO A 547 5.49 -21.78 -1.30
C PRO A 547 6.97 -21.59 -1.60
N THR A 548 7.79 -22.58 -1.24
CA THR A 548 9.25 -22.52 -1.40
C THR A 548 9.67 -22.29 -2.85
N ALA A 549 9.02 -22.95 -3.82
CA ALA A 549 9.34 -22.81 -5.25
C ALA A 549 9.18 -21.38 -5.78
N TYR A 550 8.30 -20.57 -5.16
CA TYR A 550 8.00 -19.21 -5.59
C TYR A 550 8.66 -18.14 -4.72
N PHE A 551 9.41 -18.55 -3.69
CA PHE A 551 9.90 -17.65 -2.66
C PHE A 551 10.91 -16.63 -3.20
N GLU A 552 11.75 -17.03 -4.15
CA GLU A 552 12.73 -16.15 -4.78
C GLU A 552 12.08 -15.02 -5.58
N GLU A 553 11.16 -15.36 -6.48
CA GLU A 553 10.39 -14.37 -7.25
C GLU A 553 9.52 -13.50 -6.33
N PHE A 554 8.99 -14.08 -5.26
CA PHE A 554 8.24 -13.35 -4.25
C PHE A 554 9.12 -12.30 -3.56
N CYS A 555 10.35 -12.66 -3.18
CA CYS A 555 11.30 -11.72 -2.58
C CYS A 555 11.56 -10.52 -3.50
N ASP A 556 11.64 -10.72 -4.81
CA ASP A 556 11.84 -9.62 -5.77
C ASP A 556 10.61 -8.70 -5.85
N ALA A 557 9.40 -9.27 -5.95
CA ALA A 557 8.17 -8.50 -5.89
C ALA A 557 7.99 -7.78 -4.54
N PHE A 558 8.43 -8.42 -3.46
CA PHE A 558 8.35 -7.89 -2.11
C PHE A 558 9.37 -6.77 -1.87
N LEU A 559 10.57 -6.87 -2.45
CA LEU A 559 11.57 -5.80 -2.43
C LEU A 559 11.01 -4.52 -3.04
N VAL A 560 10.37 -4.61 -4.22
CA VAL A 560 9.73 -3.46 -4.87
C VAL A 560 8.67 -2.82 -3.98
N LEU A 561 7.85 -3.63 -3.29
CA LEU A 561 6.84 -3.13 -2.35
C LEU A 561 7.48 -2.43 -1.13
N LEU A 562 8.56 -3.00 -0.57
CA LEU A 562 9.27 -2.43 0.58
C LEU A 562 9.97 -1.11 0.23
N GLU A 563 10.60 -1.02 -0.94
CA GLU A 563 11.21 0.23 -1.42
C GLU A 563 10.17 1.33 -1.62
N ASN A 564 9.02 0.97 -2.16
CA ASN A 564 7.90 1.91 -2.31
C ASN A 564 7.36 2.39 -0.95
N HIS A 565 7.34 1.55 0.09
CA HIS A 565 7.00 2.00 1.44
C HIS A 565 8.03 2.95 2.04
N ALA A 566 9.31 2.82 1.67
CA ALA A 566 10.36 3.76 2.09
C ALA A 566 10.09 5.18 1.60
N ASP A 567 9.53 5.35 0.39
CA ASP A 567 9.09 6.64 -0.16
C ASP A 567 8.00 7.31 0.71
N GLN A 568 7.24 6.52 1.49
CA GLN A 568 6.24 7.03 2.44
C GLN A 568 6.78 7.28 3.85
N LEU A 569 8.10 7.44 3.95
CA LEU A 569 8.82 7.62 5.20
C LEU A 569 8.78 6.39 6.11
N VAL A 570 8.50 5.18 5.57
CA VAL A 570 8.49 3.91 6.32
C VAL A 570 9.52 2.96 5.71
N ASP A 571 10.75 3.05 6.18
CA ASP A 571 11.95 2.37 5.63
C ASP A 571 12.45 1.21 6.50
N VAL A 572 11.87 1.03 7.69
CA VAL A 572 12.16 -0.11 8.56
C VAL A 572 11.04 -1.14 8.43
N ALA A 573 11.40 -2.41 8.28
CA ALA A 573 10.46 -3.52 8.29
C ALA A 573 10.90 -4.59 9.28
N VAL A 574 9.96 -5.11 10.06
CA VAL A 574 10.18 -6.14 11.09
C VAL A 574 9.36 -7.36 10.75
N LEU A 575 10.03 -8.50 10.57
CA LEU A 575 9.45 -9.78 10.23
C LEU A 575 9.54 -10.75 11.41
N THR A 576 8.42 -11.40 11.75
CA THR A 576 8.33 -12.30 12.92
C THR A 576 8.16 -13.77 12.53
N ASN A 577 7.28 -14.08 11.58
CA ASN A 577 7.04 -15.45 11.14
C ASN A 577 7.04 -15.54 9.60
N VAL A 578 7.32 -16.74 9.10
CA VAL A 578 7.17 -17.13 7.70
C VAL A 578 6.56 -18.54 7.67
N ASN A 579 5.51 -18.75 6.90
CA ASN A 579 4.76 -20.01 6.83
C ASN A 579 4.33 -20.51 8.22
N SER A 580 3.97 -19.60 9.13
CA SER A 580 3.68 -19.89 10.55
C SER A 580 4.83 -20.47 11.38
N GLU A 581 6.04 -20.54 10.81
CA GLU A 581 7.27 -20.91 11.51
C GLU A 581 8.03 -19.66 12.01
N PRO A 582 8.66 -19.72 13.19
CA PRO A 582 9.49 -18.63 13.68
C PRO A 582 10.77 -18.47 12.87
N ILE A 583 11.32 -17.26 12.79
CA ILE A 583 12.54 -16.95 12.03
C ILE A 583 13.73 -17.84 12.39
N SER A 584 13.83 -18.27 13.65
CA SER A 584 14.90 -19.15 14.13
C SER A 584 14.94 -20.49 13.39
N GLU A 585 13.78 -20.98 12.94
CA GLU A 585 13.59 -22.31 12.35
C GLU A 585 13.47 -22.28 10.82
N LEU A 586 13.55 -21.09 10.21
CA LEU A 586 13.52 -20.91 8.76
C LEU A 586 14.52 -21.79 8.01
N SER A 587 14.05 -22.40 6.91
CA SER A 587 14.90 -23.11 5.97
C SER A 587 15.99 -22.21 5.35
N THR A 588 17.14 -22.78 5.02
CA THR A 588 18.28 -22.04 4.44
C THR A 588 17.90 -21.26 3.17
N PRO A 589 17.16 -21.83 2.18
CA PRO A 589 16.79 -21.08 0.98
C PRO A 589 15.95 -19.84 1.27
N MET A 590 14.98 -19.95 2.18
CA MET A 590 14.11 -18.84 2.55
C MET A 590 14.87 -17.76 3.34
N ARG A 591 15.76 -18.15 4.25
CA ARG A 591 16.63 -17.21 4.97
C ARG A 591 17.51 -16.41 4.01
N VAL A 592 18.19 -17.08 3.07
CA VAL A 592 19.05 -16.43 2.07
C VAL A 592 18.24 -15.47 1.19
N GLY A 593 17.03 -15.84 0.78
CA GLY A 593 16.14 -14.97 0.02
C GLY A 593 15.77 -13.67 0.76
N LEU A 594 15.48 -13.76 2.06
CA LEU A 594 15.19 -12.60 2.91
C LEU A 594 16.43 -11.73 3.15
N GLU A 595 17.58 -12.36 3.38
CA GLU A 595 18.86 -11.65 3.55
C GLU A 595 19.25 -10.87 2.28
N ARG A 596 19.01 -11.45 1.09
CA ARG A 596 19.22 -10.78 -0.21
C ARG A 596 18.46 -9.46 -0.31
N ILE A 597 17.23 -9.42 0.17
CA ILE A 597 16.40 -8.20 0.16
C ILE A 597 16.61 -7.32 1.40
N GLY A 598 17.71 -7.53 2.15
CA GLY A 598 18.18 -6.64 3.19
C GLY A 598 17.66 -6.91 4.60
N PHE A 599 16.99 -8.04 4.84
CA PHE A 599 16.65 -8.45 6.20
C PHE A 599 17.87 -9.03 6.92
N LYS A 600 18.01 -8.73 8.22
CA LYS A 600 19.04 -9.31 9.09
C LYS A 600 18.39 -9.91 10.32
N GLN A 601 18.79 -11.11 10.70
CA GLN A 601 18.26 -11.78 11.88
C GLN A 601 18.76 -11.10 13.16
N VAL A 602 17.84 -10.78 14.07
CA VAL A 602 18.09 -10.26 15.41
C VAL A 602 17.15 -10.96 16.38
N GLY A 603 17.70 -11.88 17.19
CA GLY A 603 16.90 -12.72 18.07
C GLY A 603 15.90 -13.57 17.29
N GLU A 604 14.62 -13.49 17.66
CA GLU A 604 13.50 -14.22 17.03
C GLU A 604 12.86 -13.47 15.85
N ARG A 605 13.44 -12.34 15.40
CA ARG A 605 12.89 -11.50 14.31
C ARG A 605 13.93 -11.26 13.24
N MET A 606 13.50 -10.92 12.02
CA MET A 606 14.38 -10.30 11.02
C MET A 606 14.00 -8.85 10.80
N ILE A 607 15.00 -7.98 10.64
CA ILE A 607 14.78 -6.54 10.49
C ILE A 607 15.52 -6.03 9.27
N ARG A 608 14.83 -5.23 8.47
CA ARG A 608 15.38 -4.50 7.32
C ARG A 608 15.47 -3.01 7.65
N GLY A 609 16.56 -2.38 7.23
CA GLY A 609 16.73 -0.92 7.27
C GLY A 609 17.02 -0.32 8.65
N GLY A 610 17.19 -1.13 9.70
CA GLY A 610 17.49 -0.62 11.04
C GLY A 610 18.29 -1.60 11.89
N VAL A 611 18.96 -1.06 12.91
CA VAL A 611 19.72 -1.80 13.92
C VAL A 611 18.84 -2.07 15.13
N VAL A 612 19.10 -3.16 15.86
CA VAL A 612 18.48 -3.41 17.16
C VAL A 612 19.57 -3.46 18.21
N ASP A 613 19.62 -2.41 19.02
CA ASP A 613 20.50 -2.29 20.18
C ASP A 613 19.76 -1.51 21.27
N PRO A 614 18.71 -2.10 21.87
CA PRO A 614 17.86 -1.40 22.80
C PRO A 614 18.63 -1.13 24.09
N GLN A 615 18.80 0.14 24.43
CA GLN A 615 19.36 0.58 25.70
C GLN A 615 18.23 0.95 26.66
N PRO A 616 18.44 0.80 27.99
CA PRO A 616 17.52 1.32 28.98
C PRO A 616 17.25 2.81 28.77
N ARG A 617 15.98 3.19 28.84
CA ARG A 617 15.51 4.56 28.59
C ARG A 617 16.24 5.62 29.43
N GLU A 618 16.56 5.29 30.67
CA GLU A 618 17.30 6.15 31.59
C GLU A 618 18.66 6.59 31.03
N ILE A 619 19.35 5.74 30.25
CA ILE A 619 20.67 6.05 29.68
C ILE A 619 20.53 7.16 28.64
N ALA A 620 19.55 7.05 27.75
CA ALA A 620 19.28 8.08 26.74
C ALA A 620 18.85 9.41 27.39
N GLU A 621 18.03 9.35 28.45
CA GLU A 621 17.59 10.54 29.19
C GLU A 621 18.73 11.20 29.99
N ARG A 622 19.66 10.42 30.56
CA ARG A 622 20.87 10.96 31.20
C ARG A 622 21.76 11.71 30.21
N ALA A 623 22.04 11.13 29.05
CA ALA A 623 22.77 11.83 27.99
C ALA A 623 22.06 13.11 27.55
N LEU A 624 20.73 13.06 27.42
CA LEU A 624 19.93 14.22 27.03
C LEU A 624 20.09 15.36 28.03
N PHE A 625 19.92 15.08 29.32
CA PHE A 625 20.04 16.11 30.36
C PHE A 625 21.47 16.63 30.52
N HIS A 626 22.47 15.78 30.28
CA HIS A 626 23.88 16.19 30.27
C HIS A 626 24.16 17.17 29.13
N GLN A 627 23.75 16.85 27.90
CA GLN A 627 23.94 17.65 26.70
C GLN A 627 23.19 18.99 26.76
N HIS A 628 22.00 19.02 27.39
CA HIS A 628 21.20 20.24 27.53
C HIS A 628 21.46 21.02 28.83
N HIS A 629 22.57 20.73 29.54
CA HIS A 629 23.01 21.45 30.73
C HIS A 629 22.02 21.44 31.92
N LEU A 630 21.20 20.39 32.04
CA LEU A 630 20.28 20.19 33.16
C LEU A 630 20.86 19.27 34.23
N HIS A 631 21.85 18.46 33.87
CA HIS A 631 22.58 17.58 34.79
C HIS A 631 23.41 18.39 35.79
N GLN A 632 23.51 17.94 37.04
CA GLN A 632 24.22 18.70 38.08
C GLN A 632 25.71 18.97 37.76
N GLU A 633 26.35 18.12 36.94
CA GLU A 633 27.75 18.28 36.54
C GLU A 633 27.95 19.23 35.34
N THR A 634 26.88 19.54 34.59
CA THR A 634 26.97 20.35 33.35
C THR A 634 26.25 21.68 33.43
N ARG A 635 25.57 21.97 34.54
CA ARG A 635 24.96 23.28 34.79
C ARG A 635 26.03 24.37 34.74
N HIS A 636 25.65 25.54 34.23
CA HIS A 636 26.53 26.69 34.21
C HIS A 636 26.59 27.36 35.59
N GLU A 637 27.70 28.03 35.88
CA GLU A 637 27.92 28.70 37.17
C GLU A 637 26.82 29.75 37.48
N ASN A 638 26.34 30.48 36.45
CA ASN A 638 25.37 31.56 36.60
C ASN A 638 24.43 31.73 35.39
N GLU A 639 23.38 32.52 35.57
CA GLU A 639 22.34 32.79 34.58
C GLU A 639 22.85 33.45 33.29
N THR A 640 23.92 34.25 33.37
CA THR A 640 24.46 34.97 32.20
C THR A 640 25.20 34.02 31.25
N LEU A 641 25.94 33.05 31.78
CA LEU A 641 26.63 32.04 30.98
C LEU A 641 25.63 31.08 30.32
N ALA A 642 24.59 30.66 31.05
CA ALA A 642 23.54 29.81 30.50
C ALA A 642 22.76 30.50 29.38
N LEU A 643 22.44 31.79 29.54
CA LEU A 643 21.75 32.57 28.51
C LEU A 643 22.53 32.67 27.19
N ARG A 644 23.87 32.64 27.23
CA ARG A 644 24.71 32.67 26.01
C ARG A 644 24.71 31.35 25.23
N LYS A 645 24.36 30.24 25.87
CA LYS A 645 24.37 28.90 25.25
C LYS A 645 23.02 28.51 24.68
N ILE A 646 21.93 29.06 25.22
CA ILE A 646 20.57 28.74 24.79
C ILE A 646 20.10 29.77 23.76
N LYS A 647 19.62 29.31 22.60
CA LYS A 647 19.18 30.18 21.51
C LYS A 647 17.88 30.94 21.84
N GLU A 648 16.97 30.32 22.58
CA GLU A 648 15.67 30.90 22.95
C GLU A 648 15.17 30.45 24.32
N ILE A 649 14.57 31.36 25.08
CA ILE A 649 14.08 31.09 26.45
C ILE A 649 12.71 31.75 26.67
N ARG A 650 11.80 31.05 27.34
CA ARG A 650 10.44 31.55 27.63
C ARG A 650 10.34 32.31 28.94
N ASP A 651 10.94 31.79 30.00
CA ASP A 651 10.79 32.32 31.36
C ASP A 651 11.99 31.99 32.27
N ASP A 652 11.92 32.50 33.51
CA ASP A 652 12.94 32.27 34.54
C ASP A 652 13.05 30.79 34.95
N PHE A 653 11.93 30.04 34.94
CA PHE A 653 11.90 28.63 35.32
C PHE A 653 12.74 27.77 34.37
N ALA A 654 12.60 27.97 33.06
CA ALA A 654 13.38 27.25 32.05
C ALA A 654 14.89 27.55 32.15
N LEU A 655 15.26 28.79 32.48
CA LEU A 655 16.67 29.18 32.62
C LEU A 655 17.28 28.70 33.94
N ARG A 656 16.52 28.75 35.05
CA ARG A 656 17.00 28.35 36.39
C ARG A 656 17.55 26.93 36.43
N GLY A 657 16.90 25.99 35.72
CA GLY A 657 17.32 24.60 35.65
C GLY A 657 18.77 24.41 35.18
N ARG A 658 19.29 25.32 34.36
CA ARG A 658 20.62 25.24 33.72
C ARG A 658 21.73 26.00 34.44
N CYS A 659 21.44 26.60 35.59
CA CYS A 659 22.38 27.45 36.33
C CYS A 659 22.49 27.00 37.78
N GLU A 660 23.69 26.87 38.33
CA GLU A 660 23.89 26.57 39.76
C GLU A 660 23.35 27.71 40.63
N VAL A 661 23.78 28.93 40.32
CA VAL A 661 23.34 30.17 40.99
C VAL A 661 22.42 30.95 40.05
N PHE A 662 21.35 31.55 40.60
CA PHE A 662 20.42 32.39 39.86
C PHE A 662 20.09 33.64 40.68
N ARG A 663 20.57 34.81 40.25
CA ARG A 663 20.41 36.08 40.99
C ARG A 663 19.54 37.09 40.26
N THR A 664 19.56 37.06 38.94
CA THR A 664 18.95 38.06 38.07
C THR A 664 17.84 37.43 37.23
N ASN A 665 16.68 38.08 37.18
CA ASN A 665 15.57 37.60 36.35
C ASN A 665 15.80 37.90 34.85
N LEU A 666 15.08 37.16 34.00
CA LEU A 666 15.17 37.24 32.55
C LEU A 666 14.84 38.63 32.02
N LYS A 667 13.91 39.35 32.64
CA LYS A 667 13.57 40.73 32.24
C LYS A 667 14.76 41.69 32.40
N SER A 668 15.51 41.58 33.49
CA SER A 668 16.70 42.40 33.71
C SER A 668 17.84 41.98 32.77
N MET A 669 18.00 40.68 32.54
CA MET A 669 18.97 40.14 31.58
C MET A 669 18.67 40.51 30.13
N ALA A 670 17.39 40.62 29.76
CA ALA A 670 16.96 41.05 28.44
C ALA A 670 17.44 42.49 28.16
N SER A 671 17.39 43.37 29.17
CA SER A 671 17.96 44.72 29.06
C SER A 671 19.48 44.71 28.93
N ALA A 672 20.18 43.85 29.65
CA ALA A 672 21.64 43.78 29.63
C ALA A 672 22.19 43.22 28.30
N ASN A 673 21.49 42.25 27.71
CA ASN A 673 21.90 41.55 26.48
C ASN A 673 21.14 42.00 25.22
N ARG A 674 20.31 43.05 25.32
CA ARG A 674 19.46 43.57 24.22
C ARG A 674 18.63 42.49 23.53
N LEU A 675 18.00 41.63 24.34
CA LEU A 675 17.12 40.59 23.84
C LEU A 675 15.78 41.17 23.40
N HIS A 676 15.20 40.53 22.39
CA HIS A 676 13.88 40.86 21.88
C HIS A 676 12.93 39.71 22.22
N LYS A 677 11.65 40.03 22.32
CA LYS A 677 10.58 39.08 22.57
C LYS A 677 9.77 38.89 21.29
N GLY A 678 9.69 37.65 20.83
CA GLY A 678 9.05 37.29 19.58
C GLY A 678 8.53 35.87 19.60
N VAL A 679 8.02 35.40 18.45
CA VAL A 679 7.46 34.05 18.31
C VAL A 679 8.51 33.09 17.76
N ASN A 680 8.63 31.90 18.35
CA ASN A 680 9.49 30.84 17.83
C ASN A 680 8.80 29.92 16.81
N MET A 681 9.50 28.91 16.29
CA MET A 681 8.96 27.97 15.29
C MET A 681 7.78 27.12 15.80
N ARG A 682 7.64 27.02 17.13
CA ARG A 682 6.56 26.30 17.82
C ARG A 682 5.36 27.19 18.15
N GLY A 683 5.39 28.48 17.82
CA GLY A 683 4.30 29.42 18.08
C GLY A 683 4.28 30.00 19.50
N HIS A 684 5.34 29.80 20.27
CA HIS A 684 5.46 30.34 21.63
C HIS A 684 6.22 31.68 21.64
N GLN A 685 5.83 32.56 22.56
CA GLN A 685 6.57 33.79 22.85
C GLN A 685 7.85 33.46 23.62
N VAL A 686 9.00 33.89 23.10
CA VAL A 686 10.35 33.65 23.63
C VAL A 686 11.19 34.92 23.61
N TRP A 687 12.19 34.97 24.47
CA TRP A 687 13.29 35.95 24.42
C TRP A 687 14.48 35.36 23.67
N ALA A 688 15.01 36.11 22.70
CA ALA A 688 16.18 35.73 21.92
C ALA A 688 16.89 36.97 21.33
N PRO A 689 18.13 36.84 20.83
CA PRO A 689 18.79 37.89 20.04
C PRO A 689 18.01 38.22 18.76
N TYR A 690 18.13 39.46 18.27
CA TYR A 690 17.44 39.91 17.06
C TYR A 690 17.76 39.05 15.82
N GLU A 691 19.05 38.74 15.60
CA GLU A 691 19.54 37.90 14.49
C GLU A 691 18.88 36.51 14.46
N TYR A 692 18.47 35.99 15.62
CA TYR A 692 17.76 34.72 15.70
C TYR A 692 16.37 34.84 15.06
N PHE A 693 15.65 35.93 15.30
CA PHE A 693 14.33 36.16 14.70
C PHE A 693 14.40 36.41 13.20
N GLU A 694 15.45 37.05 12.68
CA GLU A 694 15.69 37.17 11.23
C GLU A 694 15.84 35.79 10.58
N THR A 695 16.60 34.92 11.24
CA THR A 695 16.78 33.52 10.81
C THR A 695 15.44 32.78 10.83
N LEU A 696 14.65 32.90 11.91
CA LEU A 696 13.34 32.25 12.01
C LEU A 696 12.34 32.76 10.97
N LEU A 697 12.33 34.07 10.69
CA LEU A 697 11.47 34.66 9.67
C LEU A 697 11.82 34.14 8.27
N THR A 698 13.11 34.09 7.96
CA THR A 698 13.63 33.54 6.69
C THR A 698 13.24 32.07 6.52
N ILE A 699 13.37 31.27 7.59
CA ILE A 699 12.96 29.86 7.62
C ILE A 699 11.44 29.71 7.40
N ARG A 700 10.62 30.60 7.95
CA ARG A 700 9.15 30.56 7.74
C ARG A 700 8.78 30.84 6.29
N GLY A 701 9.45 31.79 5.64
CA GLY A 701 9.24 32.13 4.23
C GLY A 701 7.81 32.62 3.93
N ILE A 702 7.10 33.14 4.94
CA ILE A 702 5.74 33.64 4.80
C ILE A 702 5.83 35.14 4.51
N PRO A 703 5.29 35.65 3.39
CA PRO A 703 5.26 37.08 3.14
C PRO A 703 4.33 37.78 4.15
N PRO A 704 4.55 39.08 4.43
CA PRO A 704 3.61 39.85 5.23
C PRO A 704 2.29 40.02 4.47
N GLU A 705 1.18 40.20 5.21
CA GLU A 705 -0.11 40.57 4.60
C GLU A 705 0.00 41.96 3.98
N ASP A 706 -0.47 42.13 2.74
CA ASP A 706 -0.36 43.37 1.96
C ASP A 706 -0.92 44.59 2.72
N ASP A 707 -2.05 44.40 3.40
CA ASP A 707 -2.72 45.43 4.22
C ASP A 707 -1.93 45.87 5.47
N LEU A 708 -0.87 45.13 5.84
CA LEU A 708 -0.08 45.36 7.05
C LEU A 708 1.36 45.79 6.76
N VAL A 709 1.74 45.96 5.50
CA VAL A 709 3.10 46.34 5.08
C VAL A 709 3.50 47.72 5.63
N ASP A 710 2.58 48.69 5.62
CA ASP A 710 2.81 50.05 6.15
C ASP A 710 3.24 50.04 7.62
N ILE A 711 2.73 49.09 8.40
CA ILE A 711 3.07 48.93 9.82
C ILE A 711 4.51 48.45 9.96
N ILE A 712 4.94 47.52 9.10
CA ILE A 712 6.31 47.02 9.09
C ILE A 712 7.28 48.15 8.74
N GLU A 713 6.99 48.93 7.70
CA GLU A 713 7.84 50.06 7.28
C GLU A 713 7.98 51.12 8.40
N PHE A 714 6.89 51.43 9.11
CA PHE A 714 6.94 52.32 10.26
C PHE A 714 7.90 51.78 11.34
N PHE A 715 7.77 50.50 11.71
CA PHE A 715 8.59 49.88 12.75
C PHE A 715 10.02 49.50 12.32
N SER A 716 10.37 49.68 11.05
CA SER A 716 11.76 49.62 10.58
C SER A 716 12.56 50.87 10.95
N SER A 717 11.91 52.03 11.10
CA SER A 717 12.55 53.33 11.38
C SER A 717 12.24 53.90 12.76
N GLN A 718 11.07 53.57 13.33
CA GLN A 718 10.60 54.02 14.64
C GLN A 718 10.29 52.82 15.54
N THR A 719 10.45 52.94 16.86
CA THR A 719 10.18 51.82 17.80
C THR A 719 9.02 52.07 18.76
N ASP A 720 8.57 53.32 18.90
CA ASP A 720 7.50 53.67 19.85
C ASP A 720 6.09 53.43 19.26
N PRO A 721 5.28 52.51 19.83
CA PRO A 721 3.91 52.29 19.39
C PRO A 721 2.96 53.47 19.63
N ASN A 722 3.27 54.39 20.55
CA ASN A 722 2.40 55.54 20.81
C ASN A 722 2.36 56.51 19.64
N ILE A 723 3.51 56.73 18.99
CA ILE A 723 3.61 57.59 17.81
C ILE A 723 2.77 57.04 16.66
N PHE A 724 2.78 55.71 16.45
CA PHE A 724 1.93 55.08 15.43
C PHE A 724 0.44 55.26 15.74
N LYS A 725 0.02 55.00 16.99
CA LYS A 725 -1.37 55.15 17.41
C LYS A 725 -1.87 56.59 17.27
N GLU A 726 -1.06 57.58 17.63
CA GLU A 726 -1.42 59.00 17.50
C GLU A 726 -1.56 59.41 16.04
N ARG A 727 -0.63 58.98 15.17
CA ARG A 727 -0.66 59.30 13.74
C ARG A 727 -1.88 58.73 13.01
N HIS A 728 -2.36 57.56 13.44
CA HIS A 728 -3.49 56.85 12.84
C HIS A 728 -4.79 56.92 13.68
N ALA A 729 -4.81 57.71 14.76
CA ALA A 729 -5.93 57.85 15.70
C ALA A 729 -6.50 56.50 16.20
N LEU A 730 -5.62 55.54 16.51
CA LEU A 730 -6.01 54.18 16.92
C LEU A 730 -6.11 54.02 18.43
N THR A 731 -7.11 53.26 18.89
CA THR A 731 -7.15 52.75 20.27
C THR A 731 -6.14 51.63 20.48
N GLN A 732 -5.79 51.36 21.75
CA GLN A 732 -4.90 50.25 22.12
C GLN A 732 -5.43 48.89 21.64
N SER A 733 -6.75 48.71 21.62
CA SER A 733 -7.40 47.48 21.13
C SER A 733 -7.29 47.30 19.63
N GLU A 734 -7.49 48.37 18.85
CA GLU A 734 -7.39 48.34 17.38
C GLU A 734 -5.93 48.11 16.95
N PHE A 735 -4.99 48.82 17.57
CA PHE A 735 -3.57 48.62 17.33
C PHE A 735 -3.14 47.16 17.60
N ARG A 736 -3.61 46.57 18.70
CA ARG A 736 -3.34 45.15 18.99
C ARG A 736 -3.89 44.22 17.92
N LYS A 737 -5.07 44.48 17.36
CA LYS A 737 -5.64 43.66 16.27
C LYS A 737 -4.76 43.69 15.02
N LEU A 738 -4.16 44.84 14.70
CA LEU A 738 -3.28 45.02 13.54
C LEU A 738 -1.88 44.41 13.73
N VAL A 739 -1.28 44.57 14.92
CA VAL A 739 0.10 44.11 15.17
C VAL A 739 0.17 42.62 15.55
N GLN A 740 -0.89 42.06 16.15
CA GLN A 740 -0.88 40.67 16.60
C GLN A 740 -0.62 39.64 15.48
N PRO A 741 -1.16 39.78 14.25
CA PRO A 741 -0.78 38.96 13.09
C PRO A 741 0.71 39.05 12.75
N LEU A 742 1.28 40.26 12.75
CA LEU A 742 2.70 40.49 12.45
C LEU A 742 3.63 39.87 13.50
N ILE A 743 3.26 39.93 14.78
CA ILE A 743 3.99 39.23 15.85
C ILE A 743 3.90 37.70 15.67
N ARG A 744 2.72 37.17 15.31
CA ARG A 744 2.50 35.72 15.12
C ARG A 744 3.31 35.16 13.95
N THR A 745 3.40 35.91 12.87
CA THR A 745 4.19 35.55 11.68
C THR A 745 5.68 35.81 11.87
N GLY A 746 6.05 36.67 12.83
CA GLY A 746 7.44 36.96 13.20
C GLY A 746 8.04 38.17 12.47
N HIS A 747 7.22 38.95 11.75
CA HIS A 747 7.61 40.19 11.08
C HIS A 747 7.87 41.35 12.06
N ILE A 748 7.35 41.26 13.28
CA ILE A 748 7.57 42.24 14.34
C ILE A 748 7.95 41.54 15.65
N VAL A 749 8.92 42.12 16.36
CA VAL A 749 9.33 41.73 17.72
C VAL A 749 9.21 42.89 18.70
N GLU A 750 9.05 42.57 19.98
CA GLU A 750 9.00 43.54 21.09
C GLU A 750 10.40 43.67 21.71
N ASP A 751 10.90 44.89 21.89
CA ASP A 751 12.14 45.17 22.60
C ASP A 751 11.97 45.04 24.13
N PHE A 752 13.06 44.94 24.89
CA PHE A 752 13.01 44.87 26.36
C PHE A 752 12.34 46.09 27.02
N ARG A 753 12.23 47.21 26.30
CA ARG A 753 11.53 48.44 26.73
C ARG A 753 10.04 48.48 26.36
N GLY A 754 9.53 47.47 25.67
CA GLY A 754 8.14 47.43 25.19
C GLY A 754 7.90 48.21 23.89
N GLY A 755 8.96 48.62 23.19
CA GLY A 755 8.87 49.13 21.81
C GLY A 755 8.77 47.98 20.80
N PHE A 756 8.36 48.26 19.56
CA PHE A 756 8.32 47.28 18.49
C PHE A 756 9.44 47.51 17.48
N ARG A 757 9.89 46.43 16.85
CA ARG A 757 10.90 46.48 15.79
C ARG A 757 10.52 45.52 14.68
N ALA A 758 10.58 46.00 13.45
CA ALA A 758 10.42 45.16 12.27
C ALA A 758 11.58 44.16 12.15
N VAL A 759 11.28 42.95 11.72
CA VAL A 759 12.24 41.90 11.39
C VAL A 759 12.23 41.71 9.88
N HIS A 760 13.40 41.71 9.27
CA HIS A 760 13.55 41.51 7.84
C HIS A 760 14.16 40.12 7.56
N PRO A 761 13.73 39.43 6.49
CA PRO A 761 14.34 38.18 6.10
C PRO A 761 15.79 38.41 5.68
N ARG A 762 16.65 37.44 5.96
CA ARG A 762 18.04 37.42 5.54
C ARG A 762 18.12 37.30 4.03
N THR A 763 18.91 38.17 3.41
CA THR A 763 19.19 38.14 1.96
C THR A 763 20.57 37.55 1.65
N ASP A 764 21.40 37.31 2.67
CA ASP A 764 22.78 36.83 2.55
C ASP A 764 22.89 35.30 2.45
N GLN A 765 21.81 34.56 2.73
CA GLN A 765 21.81 33.10 2.79
C GLN A 765 20.56 32.52 2.12
N ASP A 766 20.73 31.38 1.46
CA ASP A 766 19.63 30.62 0.88
C ASP A 766 18.69 30.06 1.97
N PRO A 767 17.37 30.36 1.93
CA PRO A 767 16.39 29.81 2.85
C PRO A 767 16.40 28.28 2.95
N VAL A 768 16.65 27.56 1.84
CA VAL A 768 16.69 26.08 1.86
C VAL A 768 17.87 25.59 2.69
N HIS A 769 19.04 26.20 2.51
CA HIS A 769 20.23 25.91 3.30
C HIS A 769 19.99 26.22 4.79
N LEU A 770 19.40 27.37 5.11
CA LEU A 770 19.06 27.75 6.49
C LEU A 770 18.10 26.78 7.18
N ARG A 771 17.07 26.31 6.45
CA ARG A 771 16.14 25.29 6.94
C ARG A 771 16.85 23.98 7.26
N ARG A 772 17.71 23.52 6.36
CA ARG A 772 18.52 22.29 6.55
C ARG A 772 19.46 22.43 7.75
N GLU A 773 20.21 23.52 7.84
CA GLU A 773 21.14 23.79 8.96
C GLU A 773 20.42 23.93 10.30
N TYR A 774 19.23 24.54 10.34
CA TYR A 774 18.42 24.61 11.55
C TYR A 774 18.07 23.21 12.07
N LEU A 775 17.63 22.32 11.18
CA LEU A 775 17.32 20.93 11.51
C LEU A 775 18.57 20.13 11.90
N ARG A 776 19.69 20.31 11.19
CA ARG A 776 20.98 19.66 11.53
C ARG A 776 21.43 20.02 12.94
N ASN A 777 21.41 21.31 13.26
CA ASN A 777 21.72 21.80 14.60
C ASN A 777 20.75 21.24 15.64
N LEU A 778 19.45 21.20 15.34
CA LEU A 778 18.46 20.65 16.25
C LEU A 778 18.72 19.18 16.54
N VAL A 779 18.98 18.35 15.53
CA VAL A 779 19.22 16.90 15.71
C VAL A 779 20.53 16.63 16.45
N SER A 780 21.56 17.42 16.20
CA SER A 780 22.90 17.24 16.79
C SER A 780 22.91 17.29 18.33
N ASP A 781 21.96 18.03 18.91
CA ASP A 781 21.84 18.23 20.36
C ASP A 781 21.11 17.09 21.09
N TYR A 782 20.49 16.14 20.37
CA TYR A 782 19.72 15.05 20.99
C TYR A 782 20.45 13.71 20.83
N PRO A 783 20.59 12.91 21.92
CA PRO A 783 21.28 11.62 21.86
C PRO A 783 20.46 10.56 21.13
N VAL A 784 19.14 10.57 21.32
CA VAL A 784 18.18 9.71 20.63
C VAL A 784 16.95 10.55 20.32
N ILE A 785 16.38 10.38 19.13
CA ILE A 785 15.19 11.11 18.71
C ILE A 785 14.33 10.27 17.78
N THR A 786 13.01 10.34 17.95
CA THR A 786 12.06 9.81 16.96
C THR A 786 11.61 10.91 16.00
N ILE A 787 11.13 10.54 14.81
CA ILE A 787 10.61 11.51 13.83
C ILE A 787 9.45 12.34 14.41
N LYS A 788 8.61 11.74 15.27
CA LYS A 788 7.51 12.44 15.97
C LYS A 788 8.03 13.47 16.97
N GLN A 789 9.08 13.15 17.71
CA GLN A 789 9.73 14.11 18.63
C GLN A 789 10.37 15.25 17.83
N LEU A 790 11.10 14.93 16.77
CA LEU A 790 11.72 15.94 15.90
C LEU A 790 10.68 16.88 15.27
N LEU A 791 9.52 16.36 14.84
CA LEU A 791 8.41 17.15 14.30
C LEU A 791 7.79 18.11 15.33
N ARG A 792 7.79 17.75 16.62
CA ARG A 792 7.34 18.64 17.70
C ARG A 792 8.37 19.70 18.06
N LEU A 793 9.65 19.35 18.02
CA LEU A 793 10.76 20.23 18.36
C LEU A 793 11.01 21.29 17.28
N SER A 794 11.04 20.87 16.01
CA SER A 794 11.28 21.73 14.84
C SER A 794 10.18 22.76 14.60
N GLY A 795 8.95 22.45 14.98
CA GLY A 795 7.81 23.37 14.89
C GLY A 795 6.95 23.18 13.64
N THR A 796 5.96 24.07 13.48
CA THR A 796 4.91 23.92 12.45
C THR A 796 5.38 24.02 10.99
N PRO A 797 6.40 24.83 10.63
CA PRO A 797 6.77 25.07 9.23
C PRO A 797 7.49 23.93 8.51
N PHE A 798 7.97 22.91 9.22
CA PHE A 798 8.70 21.79 8.64
C PHE A 798 7.78 20.62 8.33
N LYS A 799 7.96 20.04 7.15
CA LYS A 799 7.26 18.82 6.74
C LYS A 799 8.05 17.57 7.16
N PRO A 800 7.39 16.42 7.42
CA PRO A 800 8.07 15.18 7.78
C PRO A 800 9.14 14.72 6.77
N GLU A 801 8.95 15.02 5.49
CA GLU A 801 9.89 14.69 4.41
C GLU A 801 11.22 15.44 4.58
N GLU A 802 11.18 16.74 4.90
CA GLU A 802 12.38 17.54 5.16
C GLU A 802 13.14 17.03 6.40
N LEU A 803 12.40 16.63 7.44
CA LEU A 803 12.98 16.06 8.65
C LEU A 803 13.70 14.74 8.34
N LYS A 804 13.08 13.88 7.53
CA LYS A 804 13.66 12.58 7.17
C LYS A 804 14.87 12.72 6.26
N ALA A 805 14.86 13.67 5.33
CA ALA A 805 16.04 13.96 4.50
C ALA A 805 17.27 14.28 5.36
N VAL A 806 17.12 15.14 6.37
CA VAL A 806 18.22 15.47 7.29
C VAL A 806 18.66 14.26 8.13
N LEU A 807 17.72 13.44 8.60
CA LEU A 807 18.04 12.22 9.35
C LEU A 807 18.79 11.20 8.49
N ASN A 808 18.42 11.04 7.22
CA ASN A 808 19.09 10.14 6.28
C ASN A 808 20.51 10.63 5.96
N GLU A 809 20.74 11.94 5.81
CA GLU A 809 22.10 12.49 5.63
C GLU A 809 23.03 12.12 6.79
N PHE A 810 22.53 12.23 8.03
CA PHE A 810 23.29 11.82 9.21
C PHE A 810 23.46 10.30 9.35
N GLU A 811 22.61 9.51 8.70
CA GLU A 811 22.76 8.05 8.62
C GLU A 811 23.84 7.70 7.58
N GLU A 812 23.82 8.36 6.42
CA GLU A 812 24.80 8.19 5.34
C GLU A 812 26.22 8.61 5.75
N ASP A 813 26.36 9.68 6.53
CA ASP A 813 27.65 10.13 7.07
C ASP A 813 28.11 9.36 8.34
N GLY A 814 27.28 8.45 8.84
CA GLY A 814 27.57 7.58 9.98
C GLY A 814 27.44 8.25 11.36
N THR A 815 26.97 9.51 11.44
CA THR A 815 26.76 10.22 12.70
C THR A 815 25.63 9.61 13.53
N LEU A 816 24.57 9.15 12.87
CA LEU A 816 23.39 8.54 13.49
C LEU A 816 23.23 7.08 13.08
N VAL A 817 22.79 6.28 14.05
CA VAL A 817 22.30 4.92 13.82
C VAL A 817 20.77 4.95 13.86
N LYS A 818 20.13 4.34 12.87
CA LYS A 818 18.67 4.17 12.81
C LYS A 818 18.26 2.80 13.31
N GLY A 819 17.22 2.71 14.15
CA GLY A 819 16.74 1.43 14.64
C GLY A 819 15.88 1.46 15.90
N PHE A 820 15.76 0.30 16.54
CA PHE A 820 15.11 0.14 17.84
C PHE A 820 16.18 0.29 18.93
N LEU A 821 16.38 1.52 19.40
CA LEU A 821 17.48 1.90 20.29
C LEU A 821 17.10 2.03 21.76
N ILE A 822 15.80 2.00 22.08
CA ILE A 822 15.30 2.15 23.46
C ILE A 822 14.44 0.94 23.82
N GLU A 823 14.69 0.35 24.98
CA GLU A 823 13.88 -0.75 25.53
C GLU A 823 12.41 -0.37 25.69
N ASN A 824 11.50 -1.29 25.33
CA ASN A 824 10.04 -1.12 25.41
C ASN A 824 9.49 0.06 24.58
N LEU A 825 10.30 0.69 23.72
CA LEU A 825 9.85 1.70 22.79
C LEU A 825 9.66 1.09 21.40
N HIS A 826 8.40 0.82 21.03
CA HIS A 826 8.02 0.27 19.72
C HIS A 826 7.95 1.35 18.63
N GLN A 827 9.03 2.12 18.47
CA GLN A 827 9.18 3.19 17.46
C GLN A 827 10.61 3.21 16.91
N VAL A 828 10.76 3.63 15.66
CA VAL A 828 12.08 3.82 15.05
C VAL A 828 12.73 5.09 15.61
N CYS A 829 13.97 4.93 16.04
CA CYS A 829 14.76 5.99 16.64
C CYS A 829 16.03 6.23 15.82
N TRP A 830 16.49 7.48 15.81
CA TRP A 830 17.82 7.86 15.36
C TRP A 830 18.64 8.24 16.58
N GLY A 831 19.78 7.60 16.77
CA GLY A 831 20.61 7.81 17.94
C GLY A 831 22.09 7.93 17.62
N ARG A 832 22.78 8.75 18.42
CA ARG A 832 24.23 8.94 18.35
C ARG A 832 24.91 7.91 19.22
N LYS A 833 25.60 6.96 18.59
CA LYS A 833 26.26 5.85 19.28
C LYS A 833 27.26 6.33 20.34
N GLU A 834 28.08 7.33 20.01
CA GLU A 834 29.08 7.92 20.91
C GLU A 834 28.45 8.49 22.20
N LEU A 835 27.30 9.19 22.07
CA LEU A 835 26.61 9.77 23.22
C LEU A 835 25.99 8.70 24.10
N LEU A 836 25.42 7.64 23.51
CA LEU A 836 24.85 6.51 24.24
C LEU A 836 25.91 5.68 24.98
N GLU A 837 27.10 5.51 24.40
CA GLU A 837 28.22 4.84 25.05
C GLU A 837 28.77 5.67 26.21
N THR A 838 28.97 6.98 25.98
CA THR A 838 29.44 7.91 27.02
C THR A 838 28.44 7.99 28.18
N ALA A 839 27.14 7.95 27.88
CA ALA A 839 26.06 8.02 28.87
C ALA A 839 26.14 6.97 29.98
N LYS A 840 26.72 5.80 29.71
CA LYS A 840 26.89 4.72 30.69
C LYS A 840 27.83 5.13 31.83
N SER A 841 28.71 6.09 31.59
CA SER A 841 29.65 6.62 32.58
C SER A 841 29.13 7.86 33.33
N ILE A 842 28.00 8.42 32.89
CA ILE A 842 27.41 9.62 33.50
C ILE A 842 26.65 9.22 34.77
N ASN A 843 26.88 9.99 35.83
CA ASN A 843 26.19 9.79 37.09
C ASN A 843 24.66 9.99 36.94
N PRO A 844 23.85 9.36 37.81
CA PRO A 844 22.44 9.67 37.98
C PRO A 844 22.15 11.17 38.11
N ILE A 845 21.15 11.69 37.37
CA ILE A 845 20.70 13.07 37.55
C ILE A 845 19.98 13.26 38.88
N ARG A 846 20.14 14.44 39.48
CA ARG A 846 19.35 14.89 40.63
C ARG A 846 17.84 14.89 40.31
N ASP A 847 17.02 14.81 41.37
CA ASP A 847 15.58 15.00 41.24
C ASP A 847 15.29 16.46 40.85
N PHE A 848 14.42 16.67 39.86
CA PHE A 848 14.10 18.01 39.38
C PHE A 848 12.73 18.07 38.69
N VAL A 849 12.25 19.28 38.44
CA VAL A 849 11.01 19.53 37.69
C VAL A 849 11.36 20.23 36.39
N LEU A 850 10.93 19.65 35.28
CA LEU A 850 11.03 20.23 33.94
C LEU A 850 9.76 21.07 33.68
N PRO A 851 9.86 22.41 33.54
CA PRO A 851 8.70 23.23 33.27
C PRO A 851 8.21 23.08 31.82
N PRO A 852 6.91 23.28 31.55
CA PRO A 852 6.36 23.19 30.18
C PRO A 852 6.90 24.29 29.25
N THR A 853 7.53 25.31 29.82
CA THR A 853 8.19 26.40 29.11
C THR A 853 9.61 26.08 28.66
N ASP A 854 10.18 24.95 29.11
CA ASP A 854 11.53 24.54 28.74
C ASP A 854 11.64 24.20 27.24
N PRO A 855 12.74 24.58 26.55
CA PRO A 855 12.97 24.20 25.16
C PRO A 855 12.89 22.69 24.88
N ILE A 856 13.30 21.83 25.82
CA ILE A 856 13.27 20.37 25.62
C ILE A 856 11.93 19.72 26.00
N ALA A 857 11.00 20.45 26.64
CA ALA A 857 9.71 19.90 27.07
C ALA A 857 8.92 19.16 25.96
N PRO A 858 8.90 19.62 24.69
CA PRO A 858 8.21 18.91 23.61
C PRO A 858 8.75 17.50 23.32
N TYR A 859 10.00 17.20 23.68
CA TYR A 859 10.61 15.87 23.55
C TYR A 859 9.87 14.82 24.39
N PHE A 860 9.37 15.22 25.57
CA PHE A 860 8.62 14.37 26.50
C PHE A 860 7.11 14.39 26.29
N GLY A 861 6.62 14.97 25.19
CA GLY A 861 5.18 15.11 24.94
C GLY A 861 4.41 13.79 24.93
N ASP A 862 5.00 12.70 24.44
CA ASP A 862 4.35 11.37 24.45
C ASP A 862 4.26 10.83 25.87
N VAL A 863 5.34 10.91 26.65
CA VAL A 863 5.35 10.50 28.06
C VAL A 863 4.27 11.25 28.84
N LEU A 864 4.19 12.56 28.64
CA LEU A 864 3.24 13.42 29.34
C LEU A 864 1.79 12.99 29.07
N LYS A 865 1.49 12.66 27.81
CA LYS A 865 0.15 12.28 27.36
C LYS A 865 -0.20 10.85 27.72
N GLU A 866 0.71 9.91 27.47
CA GLU A 866 0.49 8.47 27.63
C GLU A 866 0.54 8.04 29.10
N ARG A 867 1.49 8.58 29.88
CA ARG A 867 1.68 8.20 31.29
C ARG A 867 0.84 9.05 32.26
N PHE A 868 0.61 10.33 31.95
CA PHE A 868 -0.03 11.28 32.88
C PHE A 868 -1.26 12.00 32.33
N GLY A 869 -1.69 11.73 31.09
CA GLY A 869 -2.92 12.32 30.52
C GLY A 869 -2.86 13.83 30.25
N PHE A 870 -1.70 14.50 30.39
CA PHE A 870 -1.56 15.93 30.15
C PHE A 870 -0.98 16.23 28.76
N GLY A 871 -1.47 17.29 28.12
CA GLY A 871 -0.88 17.81 26.87
C GLY A 871 0.29 18.78 27.10
N SER A 872 0.25 19.54 28.19
CA SER A 872 1.32 20.47 28.62
C SER A 872 1.21 20.65 30.13
N ALA A 873 2.28 20.32 30.86
CA ALA A 873 2.35 20.35 32.32
C ALA A 873 3.82 20.35 32.76
N TYR A 874 4.07 20.66 34.03
CA TYR A 874 5.36 20.47 34.69
C TYR A 874 5.61 18.97 34.85
N LEU A 875 6.76 18.47 34.41
CA LEU A 875 7.12 17.06 34.48
C LEU A 875 8.15 16.85 35.59
N VAL A 876 7.86 15.93 36.50
CA VAL A 876 8.68 15.66 37.69
C VAL A 876 9.54 14.44 37.43
N PHE A 877 10.86 14.62 37.51
CA PHE A 877 11.85 13.57 37.33
C PHE A 877 12.46 13.17 38.65
N LYS A 878 12.61 11.86 38.83
CA LYS A 878 13.36 11.25 39.92
C LYS A 878 14.35 10.26 39.34
N ASN A 879 15.65 10.49 39.53
CA ASN A 879 16.71 9.67 38.91
C ASN A 879 16.48 9.43 37.39
N ALA A 880 16.26 10.50 36.62
CA ALA A 880 15.89 10.48 35.20
C ALA A 880 14.55 9.82 34.86
N GLU A 881 13.88 9.11 35.78
CA GLU A 881 12.55 8.55 35.53
C GLU A 881 11.45 9.62 35.74
N PRO A 882 10.52 9.81 34.79
CA PRO A 882 9.38 10.69 34.99
C PRO A 882 8.36 10.06 35.94
N VAL A 883 8.20 10.59 37.17
CA VAL A 883 7.39 9.98 38.25
C VAL A 883 6.06 10.66 38.54
N ALA A 884 5.89 11.90 38.08
CA ALA A 884 4.65 12.67 38.20
C ALA A 884 4.62 13.82 37.19
N ALA A 885 3.44 14.38 36.96
CA ALA A 885 3.26 15.62 36.23
C ALA A 885 2.16 16.48 36.90
N PHE A 886 2.27 17.80 36.80
CA PHE A 886 1.30 18.71 37.42
C PHE A 886 1.09 19.99 36.62
N LYS A 887 -0.09 20.58 36.74
CA LYS A 887 -0.37 21.94 36.25
C LYS A 887 -0.37 22.90 37.41
N ALA A 888 0.27 24.05 37.20
CA ALA A 888 0.27 25.11 38.18
C ALA A 888 0.05 26.47 37.53
N ASN A 889 -0.60 27.35 38.28
CA ASN A 889 -0.70 28.77 37.98
C ASN A 889 0.23 29.53 38.91
N THR A 890 1.07 30.38 38.34
CA THR A 890 1.95 31.25 39.11
C THR A 890 1.29 32.62 39.24
N ARG A 891 0.78 32.96 40.44
CA ARG A 891 0.18 34.26 40.74
C ARG A 891 0.74 34.79 42.06
N ASN A 892 1.00 36.10 42.16
CA ASN A 892 1.50 36.76 43.37
C ASN A 892 2.73 36.11 44.03
N LYS A 893 3.64 35.56 43.22
CA LYS A 893 4.80 34.77 43.67
C LYS A 893 4.46 33.46 44.41
N THR A 894 3.25 32.94 44.26
CA THR A 894 2.82 31.63 44.77
C THR A 894 2.65 30.66 43.59
N ILE A 895 3.04 29.40 43.78
CA ILE A 895 2.78 28.30 42.84
C ILE A 895 1.52 27.58 43.30
N ASP A 896 0.43 27.76 42.58
CA ASP A 896 -0.87 27.14 42.87
C ASP A 896 -1.09 25.93 41.97
N VAL A 897 -1.06 24.72 42.53
CA VAL A 897 -1.16 23.45 41.81
C VAL A 897 -2.63 23.07 41.63
N THR A 898 -3.10 23.13 40.38
CA THR A 898 -4.51 22.88 40.02
C THR A 898 -4.81 21.43 39.66
N ASP A 899 -3.86 20.74 39.03
CA ASP A 899 -3.96 19.32 38.68
C ASP A 899 -2.63 18.61 39.00
N TYR A 900 -2.68 17.37 39.50
CA TYR A 900 -1.51 16.55 39.78
C TYR A 900 -1.80 15.08 39.48
N GLU A 901 -0.92 14.45 38.69
CA GLU A 901 -0.99 13.03 38.34
C GLU A 901 0.37 12.39 38.63
N GLY A 902 0.41 11.33 39.45
CA GLY A 902 1.65 10.59 39.72
C GLY A 902 1.84 10.17 41.17
N SER A 903 3.06 9.70 41.49
CA SER A 903 3.36 9.12 42.80
C SER A 903 3.48 10.14 43.93
N GLU A 904 3.27 9.74 45.19
CA GLU A 904 3.51 10.59 46.37
C GLU A 904 4.99 11.03 46.46
N LYS A 905 5.91 10.21 45.98
CA LYS A 905 7.35 10.54 45.90
C LYS A 905 7.61 11.76 45.01
N GLY A 906 6.84 11.94 43.94
CA GLY A 906 6.94 13.11 43.07
C GLY A 906 6.59 14.42 43.79
N TRP A 907 5.67 14.38 44.75
CA TRP A 907 5.24 15.58 45.48
C TRP A 907 6.36 16.19 46.34
N ARG A 908 7.25 15.36 46.88
CA ARG A 908 8.44 15.84 47.57
C ARG A 908 9.32 16.69 46.65
N VAL A 909 9.52 16.24 45.42
CA VAL A 909 10.32 16.97 44.40
C VAL A 909 9.63 18.28 44.03
N VAL A 910 8.29 18.33 43.98
CA VAL A 910 7.54 19.57 43.77
C VAL A 910 7.75 20.58 44.91
N LYS A 911 7.78 20.12 46.17
CA LYS A 911 8.10 20.98 47.32
C LYS A 911 9.52 21.54 47.25
N GLU A 912 10.49 20.69 46.89
CA GLU A 912 11.89 21.09 46.69
C GLU A 912 12.01 22.12 45.55
N PHE A 913 11.28 21.92 44.44
CA PHE A 913 11.21 22.88 43.34
C PHE A 913 10.65 24.24 43.77
N ALA A 914 9.55 24.27 44.52
CA ALA A 914 8.98 25.51 45.04
C ALA A 914 9.95 26.25 45.98
N TRP A 915 10.65 25.50 46.84
CA TRP A 915 11.70 26.04 47.71
C TRP A 915 12.88 26.62 46.92
N GLU A 916 13.36 25.92 45.88
CA GLU A 916 14.44 26.40 45.00
C GLU A 916 14.10 27.75 44.32
N HIS A 917 12.83 28.01 44.07
CA HIS A 917 12.35 29.23 43.43
C HIS A 917 11.91 30.31 44.45
N GLN A 918 12.00 30.02 45.75
CA GLN A 918 11.56 30.91 46.83
C GLN A 918 10.08 31.31 46.71
N MET A 919 9.24 30.36 46.28
CA MET A 919 7.81 30.57 46.06
C MET A 919 7.01 29.66 47.00
N PRO A 920 6.06 30.18 47.79
CA PRO A 920 5.13 29.32 48.52
C PRO A 920 4.32 28.45 47.56
N LEU A 921 4.07 27.22 47.95
CA LEU A 921 3.25 26.24 47.23
C LEU A 921 1.84 26.23 47.84
N HIS A 922 0.81 26.26 47.00
CA HIS A 922 -0.58 26.09 47.39
C HIS A 922 -1.23 24.96 46.59
N THR A 923 -2.11 24.17 47.22
CA THR A 923 -2.93 23.17 46.51
C THR A 923 -4.16 22.82 47.34
N GLU A 924 -5.30 22.60 46.67
CA GLU A 924 -6.52 22.06 47.28
C GLU A 924 -6.67 20.55 47.05
N LEU A 925 -5.73 19.94 46.31
CA LEU A 925 -5.79 18.55 45.88
C LEU A 925 -5.43 17.57 47.00
N ARG A 926 -6.01 16.36 46.92
CA ARG A 926 -5.56 15.22 47.73
C ARG A 926 -4.55 14.41 46.94
N ILE A 927 -3.34 14.27 47.47
CA ILE A 927 -2.26 13.51 46.83
C ILE A 927 -1.97 12.29 47.72
N GLY A 928 -2.02 11.09 47.13
CA GLY A 928 -1.88 9.84 47.89
C GLY A 928 -3.00 9.61 48.93
N GLY A 929 -4.20 10.16 48.72
CA GLY A 929 -5.35 10.00 49.63
C GLY A 929 -5.36 10.94 50.84
N LYS A 930 -4.35 11.81 51.02
CA LYS A 930 -4.29 12.80 52.11
C LYS A 930 -4.52 14.21 51.61
N LYS A 931 -5.27 15.02 52.37
CA LYS A 931 -5.32 16.48 52.18
C LYS A 931 -3.96 17.03 52.61
N ILE A 932 -3.25 17.68 51.70
CA ILE A 932 -1.94 18.28 51.99
C ILE A 932 -2.21 19.73 52.39
N GLN A 933 -1.81 20.11 53.61
CA GLN A 933 -1.79 21.49 54.08
C GLN A 933 -0.50 22.18 53.70
#